data_AF-A0A848GRN0-F1
#
_entry.id   AF-A0A848GRN0-F1
#
_cell.length_a   1.000
_cell.length_b   1.000
_cell.length_c   1.000
_cell.angle_alpha   90.00
_cell.angle_beta   90.00
_cell.angle_gamma   90.00
#
_symmetry.space_group_name_H-M   'P 1'
#
loop_
_entity.id
_entity.type
_entity.pdbx_description
1 polymer ?
#
loop_
_entity_poly.entity_id
_entity_poly.type
_entity_poly.pdbx_seq_one_letter_code
_entity_poly.pdbx_strand_id
1 'polypeptide(L)'
;MIPSIQKYPQFEANQILTNEQLNLLFGYNDEQTRLTRSHLIGIGIICGLDAITAADGKSVTITRGVGVTSAGYLVVQDTDLVYTASQNYSLPKEIAYPVLQNNAGANLFPLWQLLPQIPISNPDPSARTLDNPFLLDKVVMLFVELNKTGNKNCLPNSCDDKGSTVGITIQPLLIRKSDADKIKAVIPGYPDKAALPDIRMPRFDVAKTALNTTPDVIKAYKIILTKAFIDKVFANLKKLSDIFAFLNSNATALGNLIQNNTIFSYDTDSTIKLPVEYYYQYYYDFVSDLVDTYNEIKNKSGSVLATCCPNPAWFPRHLFLKEAINPPSPSAYRHYFLPSPAVAREEQRTEEIVQLLNRLYMMLLTFPKIAAPTIIAGGGVNNSDLRVTPSYLGSNLSGKAIPHYYSEDKQSNNRQLFEYWNYRLTKAGKANQNLSYRAIEYPATEDFVKNPLRYDIEPYNFFRIEGHVGKNYKSVVNYLQGIINNNRLPFDIVAIKTGNKPDALTGSTFDAQFADLESEFLLIQADIICKGGANATIDAFKKLTKLSQLNDPVPPSNQTMLAMLKALTIGGIPCDVSELVKLLDIYKTRMTTLQQQFLLSNYAEKHVGLQHKGGVPTGGTFVIVYHGDVSTPSQPGKFFGDLIYLDAVTNKYKLDEQAFKFYHPDAGTASVIGSLLGQIDPANPQAGEFIEKTFQPIIGKYRNPGRRPSFGGRGIVGGFGVGTPVALAEGIVFADFYLPYQCCGDGSTIQYTINEISQALAVDITGSECIDGQQVVHFLVTGGTAPYKANGNTVNSRFDLQFGSNQSGTVVVTDNTGGSVTIQVPAKTCEPPCNLPCKGIVTRCLYPTWMVLPNQHVYDAKLILIEIAYLTITDENGLVLFDEQFVKDITDYLQQTGGIKKANYHDFMKAVADMINKRVDKLSKGSLKIEYLVKDDKVSGQFMITSYPCQSFDLRIRMDIDGYYYDYRYTNTGVDAQLQIRDQHSDQTRLPKYGCFIDDQCKGTNIQKPCANDTLVIKRETDTFYFVTGEFKAIYWIAEFGTPGFGTGPQYQLDANNRMTEKLRVIAIDNNGCWAYAEYLRANG
;
A
#
# COMPACT_ATOMS: atom_id res chain seq x y z
N MET A 1 3.53 42.56 32.24
CA MET A 1 3.40 44.02 32.44
C MET A 1 4.12 44.40 33.73
N ILE A 2 4.80 45.54 33.80
CA ILE A 2 5.40 46.04 35.05
C ILE A 2 4.37 46.96 35.73
N PRO A 3 4.15 46.88 37.06
CA PRO A 3 3.27 47.82 37.77
C PRO A 3 3.64 49.27 37.43
N SER A 4 2.62 50.11 37.21
CA SER A 4 2.82 51.54 36.94
C SER A 4 3.31 52.28 38.19
N ILE A 5 2.95 51.79 39.38
CA ILE A 5 3.44 52.28 40.67
C ILE A 5 4.47 51.28 41.22
N GLN A 6 5.75 51.63 41.10
CA GLN A 6 6.87 50.76 41.50
C GLN A 6 7.43 51.06 42.89
N LYS A 7 6.91 52.10 43.56
CA LYS A 7 7.38 52.55 44.88
C LYS A 7 6.16 52.83 45.76
N TYR A 8 6.27 52.49 47.03
CA TYR A 8 5.30 52.83 48.06
C TYR A 8 6.02 53.59 49.19
N PRO A 9 5.31 54.47 49.93
CA PRO A 9 5.91 55.19 51.05
C PRO A 9 6.16 54.26 52.24
N GLN A 10 7.30 54.43 52.91
CA GLN A 10 7.59 53.89 54.24
C GLN A 10 7.47 55.03 55.25
N PHE A 11 6.62 54.88 56.27
CA PHE A 11 6.35 55.94 57.25
C PHE A 11 7.28 55.82 58.46
N GLU A 12 7.89 56.93 58.86
CA GLU A 12 8.76 57.04 60.03
C GLU A 12 8.04 57.69 61.21
N ALA A 13 8.53 57.46 62.44
CA ALA A 13 7.93 58.04 63.64
C ALA A 13 7.92 59.58 63.58
N ASN A 14 6.82 60.20 64.03
CA ASN A 14 6.58 61.65 64.03
C ASN A 14 6.53 62.32 62.64
N GLN A 15 6.42 61.55 61.55
CA GLN A 15 6.27 62.08 60.20
C GLN A 15 4.88 62.68 59.96
N ILE A 16 4.81 63.83 59.27
CA ILE A 16 3.55 64.41 58.77
C ILE A 16 3.21 63.75 57.42
N LEU A 17 2.02 63.16 57.30
CA LEU A 17 1.56 62.46 56.10
C LEU A 17 0.91 63.41 55.09
N THR A 18 1.35 63.35 53.84
CA THR A 18 0.73 64.13 52.75
C THR A 18 -0.35 63.33 52.02
N ASN A 19 -1.28 64.03 51.37
CA ASN A 19 -2.29 63.38 50.52
C ASN A 19 -1.64 62.58 49.37
N GLU A 20 -0.53 63.05 48.81
CA GLU A 20 0.24 62.35 47.78
C GLU A 20 0.76 61.01 48.30
N GLN A 21 1.31 60.97 49.52
CA GLN A 21 1.81 59.74 50.13
C GLN A 21 0.68 58.73 50.37
N LEU A 22 -0.45 59.18 50.92
CA LEU A 22 -1.60 58.30 51.19
C LEU A 22 -2.24 57.78 49.89
N ASN A 23 -2.42 58.65 48.90
CA ASN A 23 -2.96 58.25 47.60
C ASN A 23 -2.00 57.33 46.83
N LEU A 24 -0.68 57.52 46.97
CA LEU A 24 0.32 56.63 46.39
C LEU A 24 0.26 55.24 47.02
N LEU A 25 0.14 55.14 48.35
CA LEU A 25 -0.01 53.87 49.05
C LEU A 25 -1.29 53.14 48.61
N PHE A 26 -2.43 53.85 48.56
CA PHE A 26 -3.68 53.28 48.07
C PHE A 26 -3.55 52.83 46.60
N GLY A 27 -2.99 53.68 45.74
CA GLY A 27 -2.80 53.36 44.32
C GLY A 27 -1.93 52.13 44.12
N TYR A 28 -0.83 52.01 44.87
CA TYR A 28 0.02 50.81 44.84
C TYR A 28 -0.78 49.55 45.21
N ASN A 29 -1.50 49.57 46.33
CA ASN A 29 -2.27 48.40 46.79
C ASN A 29 -3.46 48.04 45.86
N ASP A 30 -4.18 49.04 45.33
CA ASP A 30 -5.25 48.85 44.35
C ASP A 30 -4.69 48.23 43.07
N GLU A 31 -3.58 48.76 42.55
CA GLU A 31 -2.94 48.23 41.34
C GLU A 31 -2.48 46.78 41.55
N GLN A 32 -1.80 46.46 42.66
CA GLN A 32 -1.38 45.09 42.97
C GLN A 32 -2.58 44.12 43.05
N THR A 33 -3.68 44.56 43.65
CA THR A 33 -4.91 43.74 43.75
C THR A 33 -5.54 43.52 42.39
N ARG A 34 -5.62 44.55 41.55
CA ARG A 34 -6.17 44.46 40.19
C ARG A 34 -5.30 43.60 39.27
N LEU A 35 -3.98 43.75 39.34
CA LEU A 35 -3.02 42.91 38.61
C LEU A 35 -3.15 41.45 39.05
N THR A 36 -3.32 41.18 40.35
CA THR A 36 -3.55 39.82 40.85
C THR A 36 -4.77 39.18 40.18
N ARG A 37 -5.90 39.89 40.10
CA ARG A 37 -7.11 39.36 39.43
C ARG A 37 -6.86 39.13 37.93
N SER A 38 -6.37 40.12 37.21
CA SER A 38 -6.25 40.01 35.75
C SER A 38 -5.12 39.07 35.29
N HIS A 39 -4.00 38.99 36.02
CA HIS A 39 -2.81 38.23 35.61
C HIS A 39 -2.71 36.84 36.26
N LEU A 40 -3.20 36.66 37.49
CA LEU A 40 -3.15 35.36 38.17
C LEU A 40 -4.48 34.61 38.13
N ILE A 41 -5.62 35.28 37.94
CA ILE A 41 -6.93 34.60 37.81
C ILE A 41 -7.38 34.56 36.35
N GLY A 42 -7.54 35.72 35.72
CA GLY A 42 -8.01 35.86 34.35
C GLY A 42 -8.89 37.10 34.15
N ILE A 43 -9.39 37.28 32.93
CA ILE A 43 -10.24 38.41 32.52
C ILE A 43 -11.48 37.91 31.78
N GLY A 44 -12.52 38.72 31.67
CA GLY A 44 -13.82 38.34 31.08
C GLY A 44 -14.83 37.84 32.12
N ILE A 45 -15.97 37.32 31.63
CA ILE A 45 -17.10 36.86 32.44
C ILE A 45 -16.89 35.42 32.87
N ILE A 46 -16.71 35.20 34.18
CA ILE A 46 -16.42 33.88 34.79
C ILE A 46 -17.68 33.02 34.83
N CYS A 47 -18.79 33.58 35.30
CA CYS A 47 -20.09 32.89 35.35
C CYS A 47 -21.24 33.91 35.33
N GLY A 48 -22.41 33.46 34.88
CA GLY A 48 -23.61 34.31 34.81
C GLY A 48 -23.39 35.54 33.93
N LEU A 49 -23.89 36.70 34.38
CA LEU A 49 -23.86 37.96 33.62
C LEU A 49 -24.33 37.71 32.18
N ASP A 50 -25.48 37.07 32.05
CA ASP A 50 -26.11 36.78 30.77
C ASP A 50 -27.29 37.72 30.56
N ALA A 51 -27.46 38.26 29.34
CA ALA A 51 -28.47 39.28 29.05
C ALA A 51 -29.69 38.72 28.30
N ILE A 52 -30.68 38.19 29.01
CA ILE A 52 -31.83 37.48 28.44
C ILE A 52 -32.96 38.47 28.17
N THR A 53 -33.29 38.68 26.89
CA THR A 53 -34.43 39.51 26.50
C THR A 53 -35.71 38.68 26.40
N ALA A 54 -36.79 39.18 26.99
CA ALA A 54 -38.11 38.54 26.91
C ALA A 54 -38.61 38.48 25.46
N ALA A 55 -39.42 37.47 25.15
CA ALA A 55 -39.92 37.24 23.78
C ALA A 55 -40.74 38.42 23.22
N ASP A 56 -41.37 39.21 24.09
CA ASP A 56 -42.12 40.42 23.73
C ASP A 56 -41.24 41.66 23.52
N GLY A 57 -39.94 41.57 23.82
CA GLY A 57 -38.98 42.66 23.70
C GLY A 57 -39.06 43.73 24.78
N LYS A 58 -39.90 43.56 25.81
CA LYS A 58 -40.20 44.61 26.79
C LYS A 58 -39.29 44.62 28.00
N SER A 59 -38.52 43.56 28.21
CA SER A 59 -37.57 43.47 29.32
C SER A 59 -36.29 42.76 28.95
N VAL A 60 -35.17 43.24 29.48
CA VAL A 60 -33.87 42.57 29.44
C VAL A 60 -33.53 42.16 30.87
N THR A 61 -33.25 40.88 31.10
CA THR A 61 -32.79 40.36 32.39
C THR A 61 -31.30 40.13 32.33
N ILE A 62 -30.53 40.76 33.22
CA ILE A 62 -29.12 40.41 33.42
C ILE A 62 -29.06 39.42 34.58
N THR A 63 -28.45 38.26 34.39
CA THR A 63 -28.39 37.21 35.42
C THR A 63 -27.28 37.47 36.45
N ARG A 64 -27.47 36.94 37.67
CA ARG A 64 -26.48 36.89 38.73
C ARG A 64 -25.17 36.30 38.19
N GLY A 65 -24.06 36.97 38.46
CA GLY A 65 -22.76 36.50 37.99
C GLY A 65 -21.59 37.40 38.36
N VAL A 66 -20.41 37.03 37.87
CA VAL A 66 -19.17 37.75 38.13
C VAL A 66 -18.25 37.73 36.91
N GLY A 67 -17.52 38.83 36.71
CA GLY A 67 -16.48 38.97 35.71
C GLY A 67 -15.36 39.91 36.16
N VAL A 68 -14.26 39.91 35.40
CA VAL A 68 -13.09 40.75 35.65
C VAL A 68 -12.75 41.51 34.37
N THR A 69 -12.59 42.83 34.43
CA THR A 69 -12.18 43.62 33.25
C THR A 69 -10.70 43.41 32.92
N SER A 70 -10.24 43.82 31.73
CA SER A 70 -8.82 43.66 31.36
C SER A 70 -7.87 44.45 32.28
N ALA A 71 -8.36 45.53 32.89
CA ALA A 71 -7.60 46.28 33.88
C ALA A 71 -7.80 45.78 35.32
N GLY A 72 -8.48 44.65 35.55
CA GLY A 72 -8.60 44.00 36.85
C GLY A 72 -9.73 44.49 37.76
N TYR A 73 -10.69 45.28 37.24
CA TYR A 73 -11.88 45.64 38.01
C TYR A 73 -12.83 44.45 38.11
N LEU A 74 -13.36 44.23 39.31
CA LEU A 74 -14.34 43.19 39.58
C LEU A 74 -15.75 43.71 39.23
N VAL A 75 -16.48 42.95 38.43
CA VAL A 75 -17.88 43.22 38.06
C VAL A 75 -18.72 42.12 38.68
N VAL A 76 -19.57 42.48 39.64
CA VAL A 76 -20.44 41.53 40.35
C VAL A 76 -21.88 41.97 40.21
N GLN A 77 -22.76 41.00 39.95
CA GLN A 77 -24.19 41.18 40.11
C GLN A 77 -24.72 40.05 41.00
N ASP A 78 -25.24 40.39 42.18
CA ASP A 78 -25.58 39.43 43.22
C ASP A 78 -26.93 38.73 43.02
N THR A 79 -27.80 39.27 42.16
CA THR A 79 -29.13 38.74 41.85
C THR A 79 -29.47 38.94 40.38
N ASP A 80 -30.50 38.26 39.87
CA ASP A 80 -31.05 38.53 38.54
C ASP A 80 -31.79 39.87 38.57
N LEU A 81 -31.43 40.79 37.67
CA LEU A 81 -32.04 42.11 37.59
C LEU A 81 -32.77 42.26 36.26
N VAL A 82 -34.05 42.65 36.35
CA VAL A 82 -34.92 42.89 35.20
C VAL A 82 -34.96 44.38 34.91
N TYR A 83 -34.71 44.74 33.65
CA TYR A 83 -34.75 46.11 33.16
C TYR A 83 -35.86 46.25 32.13
N THR A 84 -36.76 47.22 32.31
CA THR A 84 -37.90 47.47 31.41
C THR A 84 -37.85 48.85 30.74
N ALA A 85 -36.87 49.67 31.10
CA ALA A 85 -36.70 51.03 30.59
C ALA A 85 -35.24 51.35 30.26
N SER A 86 -35.03 52.44 29.52
CA SER A 86 -33.70 53.00 29.24
C SER A 86 -33.74 54.51 29.14
N GLN A 87 -32.60 55.18 29.38
CA GLN A 87 -32.40 56.62 29.15
C GLN A 87 -31.02 56.88 28.53
N ASN A 88 -30.79 58.04 27.92
CA ASN A 88 -29.47 58.40 27.42
C ASN A 88 -28.46 58.47 28.58
N TYR A 89 -27.24 58.03 28.33
CA TYR A 89 -26.17 58.01 29.32
C TYR A 89 -25.03 58.97 28.95
N SER A 90 -24.43 59.61 29.95
CA SER A 90 -23.28 60.50 29.79
C SER A 90 -22.17 60.09 30.76
N LEU A 91 -20.91 60.17 30.32
CA LEU A 91 -19.77 59.80 31.17
C LEU A 91 -19.52 60.83 32.28
N PRO A 92 -19.06 60.39 33.47
CA PRO A 92 -18.52 61.29 34.48
C PRO A 92 -17.35 62.13 33.93
N LYS A 93 -17.36 63.44 34.22
CA LYS A 93 -16.35 64.38 33.69
C LYS A 93 -14.98 64.24 34.36
N GLU A 94 -14.94 63.73 35.59
CA GLU A 94 -13.75 63.81 36.45
C GLU A 94 -12.77 62.65 36.24
N ILE A 95 -13.23 61.48 35.78
CA ILE A 95 -12.39 60.31 35.48
C ILE A 95 -12.71 59.81 34.07
N ALA A 96 -12.02 60.36 33.09
CA ALA A 96 -12.25 60.08 31.66
C ALA A 96 -12.13 58.59 31.32
N TYR A 97 -12.99 58.09 30.43
CA TYR A 97 -12.87 56.78 29.80
C TYR A 97 -12.82 56.90 28.27
N PRO A 98 -11.62 57.13 27.70
CA PRO A 98 -11.47 57.44 26.27
C PRO A 98 -11.97 56.34 25.33
N VAL A 99 -12.04 55.08 25.81
CA VAL A 99 -12.50 53.93 25.01
C VAL A 99 -13.93 54.12 24.50
N LEU A 100 -14.78 54.85 25.22
CA LEU A 100 -16.16 55.14 24.79
C LEU A 100 -16.29 56.43 23.96
N GLN A 101 -15.19 57.06 23.57
CA GLN A 101 -15.18 58.28 22.76
C GLN A 101 -14.70 57.99 21.32
N ASN A 102 -15.37 58.60 20.33
CA ASN A 102 -14.98 58.56 18.92
C ASN A 102 -13.96 59.68 18.58
N ASN A 103 -13.35 59.59 17.38
CA ASN A 103 -12.47 60.61 16.77
C ASN A 103 -11.45 61.24 17.73
N ALA A 104 -10.38 60.51 18.05
CA ALA A 104 -9.28 60.99 18.89
C ALA A 104 -9.71 61.61 20.24
N GLY A 105 -10.83 61.16 20.82
CA GLY A 105 -11.30 61.55 22.16
C GLY A 105 -12.34 62.68 22.20
N ALA A 106 -12.92 63.09 21.06
CA ALA A 106 -13.75 64.30 21.00
C ALA A 106 -15.24 64.10 21.32
N ASN A 107 -15.91 63.02 20.86
CA ASN A 107 -17.35 62.81 21.11
C ASN A 107 -17.68 61.43 21.67
N LEU A 108 -18.55 61.36 22.67
CA LEU A 108 -19.06 60.11 23.27
C LEU A 108 -19.89 59.31 22.27
N PHE A 109 -19.70 57.98 22.19
CA PHE A 109 -20.63 57.12 21.46
C PHE A 109 -22.04 57.21 22.08
N PRO A 110 -23.12 57.13 21.31
CA PRO A 110 -24.46 57.04 21.86
C PRO A 110 -24.59 55.82 22.79
N LEU A 111 -24.88 56.07 24.06
CA LEU A 111 -25.02 55.06 25.11
C LEU A 111 -26.37 55.24 25.80
N TRP A 112 -26.99 54.13 26.18
CA TRP A 112 -28.25 54.15 26.93
C TRP A 112 -28.12 53.32 28.20
N GLN A 113 -28.44 53.90 29.35
CA GLN A 113 -28.48 53.19 30.61
C GLN A 113 -29.77 52.38 30.70
N LEU A 114 -29.67 51.11 31.07
CA LEU A 114 -30.81 50.26 31.40
C LEU A 114 -31.32 50.57 32.81
N LEU A 115 -32.64 50.66 32.95
CA LEU A 115 -33.32 50.98 34.20
C LEU A 115 -34.38 49.92 34.53
N PRO A 116 -34.54 49.52 35.80
CA PRO A 116 -35.62 48.63 36.24
C PRO A 116 -37.01 49.17 35.89
N GLN A 117 -37.17 50.49 35.94
CA GLN A 117 -38.37 51.23 35.55
C GLN A 117 -38.02 52.70 35.29
N ILE A 118 -38.91 53.44 34.63
CA ILE A 118 -38.76 54.90 34.47
C ILE A 118 -38.90 55.57 35.86
N PRO A 119 -37.98 56.46 36.27
CA PRO A 119 -38.09 57.17 37.55
C PRO A 119 -39.41 57.93 37.67
N ILE A 120 -40.10 57.76 38.80
CA ILE A 120 -41.39 58.42 39.07
C ILE A 120 -41.20 59.92 39.30
N SER A 121 -40.06 60.30 39.92
CA SER A 121 -39.71 61.68 40.22
C SER A 121 -38.60 62.18 39.28
N ASN A 122 -38.84 63.31 38.61
CA ASN A 122 -37.91 63.96 37.67
C ASN A 122 -37.30 62.99 36.62
N PRO A 123 -38.13 62.32 35.80
CA PRO A 123 -37.63 61.44 34.74
C PRO A 123 -36.78 62.23 33.74
N ASP A 124 -35.68 61.61 33.27
CA ASP A 124 -34.89 62.18 32.19
C ASP A 124 -35.77 62.30 30.92
N PRO A 125 -35.72 63.43 30.17
CA PRO A 125 -36.51 63.59 28.94
C PRO A 125 -36.26 62.50 27.88
N SER A 126 -35.13 61.80 27.94
CA SER A 126 -34.78 60.69 27.05
C SER A 126 -35.22 59.31 27.56
N ALA A 127 -35.84 59.22 28.74
CA ALA A 127 -36.30 57.97 29.31
C ALA A 127 -37.45 57.36 28.47
N ARG A 128 -37.35 56.05 28.19
CA ARG A 128 -38.32 55.28 27.40
C ARG A 128 -38.47 53.86 27.91
N THR A 129 -39.60 53.21 27.60
CA THR A 129 -39.76 51.76 27.74
C THR A 129 -38.97 51.02 26.66
N LEU A 130 -38.54 49.79 26.98
CA LEU A 130 -37.89 48.92 26.01
C LEU A 130 -38.88 48.32 25.02
N ASP A 131 -38.43 48.15 23.78
CA ASP A 131 -39.16 47.45 22.72
C ASP A 131 -38.16 46.78 21.76
N ASN A 132 -38.65 45.80 21.00
CA ASN A 132 -37.85 45.05 20.02
C ASN A 132 -37.15 45.96 18.99
N PRO A 133 -37.84 46.93 18.33
CA PRO A 133 -37.19 47.82 17.37
C PRO A 133 -35.99 48.57 17.92
N PHE A 134 -36.05 49.03 19.18
CA PHE A 134 -34.95 49.73 19.82
C PHE A 134 -33.77 48.83 20.19
N LEU A 135 -34.04 47.58 20.61
CA LEU A 135 -33.03 46.62 21.05
C LEU A 135 -32.33 45.88 19.89
N LEU A 136 -32.93 45.85 18.69
CA LEU A 136 -32.50 45.02 17.56
C LEU A 136 -31.01 45.21 17.17
N ASP A 137 -30.53 46.45 17.18
CA ASP A 137 -29.16 46.85 16.83
C ASP A 137 -28.27 47.09 18.06
N LYS A 138 -28.68 46.64 19.26
CA LYS A 138 -27.97 46.91 20.52
C LYS A 138 -27.18 45.70 21.04
N VAL A 139 -26.09 46.00 21.73
CA VAL A 139 -25.30 45.07 22.53
C VAL A 139 -25.40 45.52 23.99
N VAL A 140 -25.64 44.57 24.90
CA VAL A 140 -25.69 44.82 26.33
C VAL A 140 -24.29 44.77 26.91
N MET A 141 -23.92 45.75 27.72
CA MET A 141 -22.62 45.85 28.38
C MET A 141 -22.76 46.28 29.84
N LEU A 142 -21.79 45.88 30.66
CA LEU A 142 -21.61 46.40 32.02
C LEU A 142 -20.39 47.31 32.04
N PHE A 143 -20.57 48.55 32.51
CA PHE A 143 -19.52 49.55 32.62
C PHE A 143 -19.16 49.81 34.08
N VAL A 144 -17.87 49.74 34.42
CA VAL A 144 -17.34 50.10 35.73
C VAL A 144 -17.13 51.61 35.75
N GLU A 145 -18.14 52.32 36.22
CA GLU A 145 -18.14 53.76 36.36
C GLU A 145 -17.36 54.17 37.61
N LEU A 146 -16.42 55.10 37.45
CA LEU A 146 -15.71 55.73 38.56
C LEU A 146 -16.14 57.19 38.61
N ASN A 147 -16.91 57.55 39.63
CA ASN A 147 -17.41 58.90 39.79
C ASN A 147 -16.72 59.57 40.97
N LYS A 148 -15.86 60.54 40.67
CA LYS A 148 -15.25 61.38 41.69
C LYS A 148 -16.24 62.49 42.06
N THR A 149 -16.37 62.78 43.35
CA THR A 149 -17.24 63.83 43.87
C THR A 149 -16.49 64.56 44.97
N GLY A 150 -16.43 65.90 44.91
CA GLY A 150 -15.85 66.70 45.99
C GLY A 150 -16.74 66.66 47.23
N ASN A 151 -16.16 66.43 48.41
CA ASN A 151 -16.90 66.50 49.66
C ASN A 151 -17.31 67.96 49.89
N LYS A 152 -18.61 68.23 49.97
CA LYS A 152 -19.13 69.59 50.17
C LYS A 152 -19.51 69.78 51.63
N ASN A 153 -18.55 70.17 52.47
CA ASN A 153 -18.80 70.80 53.77
C ASN A 153 -17.57 71.60 54.22
N CYS A 154 -17.48 72.85 53.76
CA CYS A 154 -16.63 73.83 54.44
C CYS A 154 -17.54 74.67 55.33
N LEU A 155 -17.49 74.46 56.64
CA LEU A 155 -18.03 75.44 57.59
C LEU A 155 -17.06 76.64 57.64
N PRO A 156 -17.52 77.86 57.95
CA PRO A 156 -16.67 79.07 57.94
C PRO A 156 -15.41 78.96 58.81
N ASN A 157 -15.43 78.09 59.83
CA ASN A 157 -14.36 77.94 60.84
C ASN A 157 -13.73 76.54 60.87
N SER A 158 -14.14 75.61 59.99
CA SER A 158 -13.49 74.29 59.84
C SER A 158 -13.60 73.85 58.38
N CYS A 159 -12.45 73.66 57.76
CA CYS A 159 -12.25 73.16 56.40
C CYS A 159 -11.65 71.74 56.43
N ASP A 160 -12.04 70.93 57.40
CA ASP A 160 -11.45 69.60 57.63
C ASP A 160 -11.89 68.56 56.57
N ASP A 161 -12.90 68.87 55.75
CA ASP A 161 -13.46 67.97 54.74
C ASP A 161 -13.10 68.37 53.28
N LYS A 162 -11.84 68.80 53.05
CA LYS A 162 -11.27 69.07 51.71
C LYS A 162 -10.90 67.78 50.95
N GLY A 163 -11.79 66.78 50.98
CA GLY A 163 -11.62 65.49 50.33
C GLY A 163 -12.40 65.35 49.03
N SER A 164 -12.15 64.25 48.31
CA SER A 164 -13.00 63.81 47.21
C SER A 164 -13.24 62.31 47.33
N THR A 165 -14.48 61.89 47.18
CA THR A 165 -14.87 60.47 47.22
C THR A 165 -15.01 59.95 45.80
N VAL A 166 -14.39 58.81 45.50
CA VAL A 166 -14.56 58.09 44.23
C VAL A 166 -15.52 56.93 44.45
N GLY A 167 -16.75 57.06 43.97
CA GLY A 167 -17.72 55.97 43.93
C GLY A 167 -17.46 55.02 42.76
N ILE A 168 -17.56 53.72 43.00
CA ILE A 168 -17.48 52.68 41.97
C ILE A 168 -18.88 52.07 41.81
N THR A 169 -19.44 52.15 40.60
CA THR A 169 -20.77 51.61 40.29
C THR A 169 -20.70 50.79 39.00
N ILE A 170 -21.49 49.70 38.94
CA ILE A 170 -21.65 48.90 37.73
C ILE A 170 -22.88 49.39 36.98
N GLN A 171 -22.66 50.08 35.86
CA GLN A 171 -23.73 50.63 35.04
C GLN A 171 -24.09 49.67 33.90
N PRO A 172 -25.33 49.16 33.83
CA PRO A 172 -25.81 48.37 32.71
C PRO A 172 -26.16 49.30 31.55
N LEU A 173 -25.44 49.18 30.43
CA LEU A 173 -25.59 50.05 29.28
C LEU A 173 -25.93 49.25 28.01
N LEU A 174 -26.55 49.93 27.05
CA LEU A 174 -26.71 49.51 25.66
C LEU A 174 -25.81 50.39 24.77
N ILE A 175 -25.19 49.75 23.79
CA ILE A 175 -24.43 50.41 22.71
C ILE A 175 -24.87 49.84 21.36
N ARG A 176 -24.77 50.61 20.29
CA ARG A 176 -25.03 50.11 18.93
C ARG A 176 -23.99 49.05 18.55
N LYS A 177 -24.39 48.00 17.82
CA LYS A 177 -23.48 46.98 17.26
C LYS A 177 -22.32 47.62 16.48
N SER A 178 -22.62 48.57 15.59
CA SER A 178 -21.62 49.28 14.79
C SER A 178 -20.61 50.12 15.59
N ASP A 179 -20.96 50.53 16.81
CA ASP A 179 -20.08 51.29 17.70
C ASP A 179 -19.33 50.35 18.66
N ALA A 180 -19.98 49.26 19.10
CA ALA A 180 -19.32 48.16 19.80
C ALA A 180 -18.18 47.58 18.95
N ASP A 181 -18.39 47.39 17.64
CA ASP A 181 -17.36 46.90 16.72
C ASP A 181 -16.11 47.78 16.66
N LYS A 182 -16.23 49.09 16.93
CA LYS A 182 -15.09 50.04 16.94
C LYS A 182 -14.27 49.96 18.22
N ILE A 183 -14.87 49.50 19.32
CA ILE A 183 -14.23 49.45 20.65
C ILE A 183 -13.92 48.03 21.10
N LYS A 184 -14.42 47.02 20.37
CA LYS A 184 -14.12 45.61 20.57
C LYS A 184 -12.65 45.35 20.24
N ALA A 185 -11.86 45.00 21.25
CA ALA A 185 -10.45 44.69 21.05
C ALA A 185 -10.26 43.35 20.33
N VAL A 186 -9.26 43.29 19.44
CA VAL A 186 -8.74 42.03 18.90
C VAL A 186 -7.82 41.40 19.94
N ILE A 187 -8.22 40.26 20.50
CA ILE A 187 -7.48 39.53 21.52
C ILE A 187 -6.67 38.41 20.85
N PRO A 188 -5.32 38.46 20.84
CA PRO A 188 -4.48 37.39 20.28
C PRO A 188 -4.69 36.06 21.02
N GLY A 189 -4.71 34.94 20.30
CA GLY A 189 -4.88 33.62 20.92
C GLY A 189 -6.33 33.28 21.30
N TYR A 190 -7.30 34.10 20.91
CA TYR A 190 -8.71 33.72 20.81
C TYR A 190 -8.97 33.24 19.38
N PRO A 191 -8.50 32.04 18.96
CA PRO A 191 -8.77 31.57 17.61
C PRO A 191 -10.27 31.42 17.48
N ASP A 192 -10.82 32.11 16.50
CA ASP A 192 -12.09 31.71 15.93
C ASP A 192 -11.92 30.23 15.54
N LYS A 193 -12.70 29.30 16.12
CA LYS A 193 -12.65 27.87 15.73
C LYS A 193 -12.84 27.72 14.21
N ALA A 194 -13.43 28.72 13.56
CA ALA A 194 -13.54 28.86 12.11
C ALA A 194 -12.20 28.95 11.35
N ALA A 195 -11.07 29.26 12.00
CA ALA A 195 -9.78 29.48 11.35
C ALA A 195 -9.06 28.19 10.89
N LEU A 196 -9.35 27.04 11.51
CA LEU A 196 -8.76 25.73 11.18
C LEU A 196 -9.82 24.79 10.58
N PRO A 197 -9.92 24.66 9.24
CA PRO A 197 -10.96 23.87 8.59
C PRO A 197 -10.82 22.36 8.87
N ASP A 198 -11.92 21.61 8.82
CA ASP A 198 -11.84 20.15 8.88
C ASP A 198 -11.21 19.58 7.61
N ILE A 199 -10.26 18.67 7.81
CA ILE A 199 -9.62 17.90 6.74
C ILE A 199 -9.94 16.43 6.98
N ARG A 200 -10.31 15.73 5.91
CA ARG A 200 -10.59 14.30 5.90
C ARG A 200 -9.85 13.67 4.72
N MET A 201 -9.23 12.54 4.96
CA MET A 201 -8.59 11.75 3.92
C MET A 201 -9.68 11.09 3.06
N PRO A 202 -9.68 11.26 1.72
CA PRO A 202 -10.54 10.50 0.84
C PRO A 202 -10.24 9.01 0.97
N ARG A 203 -11.29 8.19 1.02
CA ARG A 203 -11.16 6.74 1.03
C ARG A 203 -10.71 6.23 -0.34
N PHE A 204 -9.91 5.16 -0.33
CA PHE A 204 -9.54 4.42 -1.54
C PHE A 204 -10.79 3.97 -2.32
N ASP A 205 -10.81 4.26 -3.63
CA ASP A 205 -11.77 3.77 -4.64
C ASP A 205 -13.29 3.98 -4.35
N VAL A 206 -13.71 5.16 -3.88
CA VAL A 206 -15.12 5.43 -3.47
C VAL A 206 -16.04 5.96 -4.59
N ALA A 207 -15.56 6.03 -5.83
CA ALA A 207 -16.41 5.65 -6.96
C ALA A 207 -15.87 4.31 -7.45
N LYS A 208 -16.57 3.21 -7.12
CA LYS A 208 -16.11 1.84 -7.39
C LYS A 208 -15.62 1.72 -8.84
N THR A 209 -14.32 1.49 -9.02
CA THR A 209 -13.72 1.25 -10.34
C THR A 209 -13.40 -0.23 -10.53
N ALA A 210 -13.09 -0.62 -11.77
CA ALA A 210 -12.65 -1.98 -12.07
C ALA A 210 -11.14 -2.11 -11.79
N LEU A 211 -10.79 -2.76 -10.68
CA LEU A 211 -9.41 -3.01 -10.27
C LEU A 211 -8.84 -4.25 -10.97
N ASN A 212 -8.74 -4.20 -12.31
CA ASN A 212 -8.33 -5.35 -13.11
C ASN A 212 -6.83 -5.58 -13.05
N THR A 213 -6.04 -4.52 -13.15
CA THR A 213 -4.59 -4.60 -13.32
C THR A 213 -3.86 -3.83 -12.22
N THR A 214 -2.56 -4.08 -12.07
CA THR A 214 -1.72 -3.29 -11.15
C THR A 214 -1.76 -1.78 -11.45
N PRO A 215 -1.67 -1.34 -12.72
CA PRO A 215 -1.89 0.06 -13.08
C PRO A 215 -3.25 0.64 -12.62
N ASP A 216 -4.33 -0.15 -12.61
CA ASP A 216 -5.64 0.33 -12.14
C ASP A 216 -5.63 0.64 -10.64
N VAL A 217 -4.99 -0.22 -9.83
CA VAL A 217 -4.81 0.02 -8.39
C VAL A 217 -3.95 1.26 -8.13
N ILE A 218 -2.86 1.43 -8.88
CA ILE A 218 -1.99 2.63 -8.78
C ILE A 218 -2.78 3.88 -9.16
N LYS A 219 -3.58 3.82 -10.22
CA LYS A 219 -4.44 4.92 -10.67
C LYS A 219 -5.45 5.32 -9.59
N ALA A 220 -6.04 4.35 -8.89
CA ALA A 220 -6.95 4.62 -7.78
C ALA A 220 -6.28 5.42 -6.65
N TYR A 221 -5.00 5.14 -6.34
CA TYR A 221 -4.22 5.97 -5.41
C TYR A 221 -3.90 7.36 -5.97
N LYS A 222 -3.48 7.46 -7.24
CA LYS A 222 -3.12 8.72 -7.90
C LYS A 222 -4.26 9.74 -7.95
N ILE A 223 -5.49 9.28 -8.19
CA ILE A 223 -6.68 10.15 -8.23
C ILE A 223 -6.97 10.79 -6.86
N ILE A 224 -6.53 10.17 -5.77
CA ILE A 224 -6.63 10.73 -4.41
C ILE A 224 -5.43 11.63 -4.11
N LEU A 225 -4.22 11.15 -4.40
CA LEU A 225 -2.94 11.83 -4.14
C LEU A 225 -2.59 12.85 -5.23
N THR A 226 -3.53 13.77 -5.48
CA THR A 226 -3.31 14.90 -6.39
C THR A 226 -2.50 16.00 -5.70
N LYS A 227 -1.76 16.76 -6.50
CA LYS A 227 -1.04 17.95 -6.04
C LYS A 227 -1.96 18.93 -5.33
N ALA A 228 -3.16 19.16 -5.86
CA ALA A 228 -4.15 20.05 -5.26
C ALA A 228 -4.58 19.60 -3.84
N PHE A 229 -4.80 18.29 -3.65
CA PHE A 229 -5.16 17.76 -2.34
C PHE A 229 -3.99 17.85 -1.35
N ILE A 230 -2.78 17.46 -1.77
CA ILE A 230 -1.58 17.51 -0.94
C ILE A 230 -1.25 18.97 -0.57
N ASP A 231 -1.26 19.90 -1.53
CA ASP A 231 -1.05 21.33 -1.29
C ASP A 231 -2.07 21.88 -0.27
N LYS A 232 -3.34 21.44 -0.35
CA LYS A 232 -4.37 21.81 0.64
C LYS A 232 -4.03 21.29 2.04
N VAL A 233 -3.54 20.06 2.18
CA VAL A 233 -3.12 19.51 3.48
C VAL A 233 -1.96 20.34 4.04
N PHE A 234 -0.89 20.54 3.26
CA PHE A 234 0.28 21.30 3.68
C PHE A 234 -0.03 22.77 3.98
N ALA A 235 -0.90 23.43 3.20
CA ALA A 235 -1.32 24.81 3.48
C ALA A 235 -2.03 24.93 4.84
N ASN A 236 -2.84 23.95 5.23
CA ASN A 236 -3.51 23.96 6.54
C ASN A 236 -2.57 23.56 7.68
N LEU A 237 -1.61 22.66 7.45
CA LEU A 237 -0.54 22.39 8.41
C LEU A 237 0.32 23.63 8.65
N LYS A 238 0.61 24.42 7.61
CA LYS A 238 1.32 25.71 7.74
C LYS A 238 0.52 26.74 8.52
N LYS A 239 -0.78 26.88 8.25
CA LYS A 239 -1.67 27.74 9.05
C LYS A 239 -1.66 27.32 10.52
N LEU A 240 -1.73 26.01 10.77
CA LEU A 240 -1.66 25.46 12.12
C LEU A 240 -0.31 25.79 12.79
N SER A 241 0.82 25.62 12.10
CA SER A 241 2.13 25.97 12.65
C SER A 241 2.25 27.46 12.97
N ASP A 242 1.68 28.32 12.12
CA ASP A 242 1.70 29.77 12.32
C ASP A 242 0.84 30.20 13.51
N ILE A 243 -0.34 29.58 13.67
CA ILE A 243 -1.22 29.82 14.82
C ILE A 243 -0.52 29.45 16.14
N PHE A 244 0.24 28.34 16.17
CA PHE A 244 0.94 27.89 17.38
C PHE A 244 2.41 28.32 17.46
N ALA A 245 2.87 29.23 16.59
CA ALA A 245 4.26 29.70 16.58
C ALA A 245 4.69 30.33 17.91
N PHE A 246 3.75 30.92 18.65
CA PHE A 246 4.01 31.53 19.96
C PHE A 246 4.33 30.51 21.07
N LEU A 247 4.01 29.22 20.88
CA LEU A 247 4.21 28.18 21.89
C LEU A 247 5.62 27.58 21.87
N ASN A 248 6.26 27.48 20.71
CA ASN A 248 7.54 26.79 20.57
C ASN A 248 8.29 27.21 19.28
N SER A 249 9.62 27.33 19.37
CA SER A 249 10.52 27.51 18.21
C SER A 249 10.38 26.39 17.16
N ASN A 250 10.04 25.16 17.57
CA ASN A 250 9.83 24.06 16.63
C ASN A 250 8.57 24.24 15.76
N ALA A 251 7.58 25.05 16.18
CA ALA A 251 6.43 25.37 15.33
C ALA A 251 6.85 26.20 14.11
N THR A 252 7.78 27.15 14.30
CA THR A 252 8.38 27.91 13.20
C THR A 252 9.23 27.01 12.29
N ALA A 253 10.03 26.10 12.88
CA ALA A 253 10.81 25.13 12.11
C ALA A 253 9.94 24.19 11.27
N LEU A 254 8.82 23.72 11.83
CA LEU A 254 7.79 22.95 11.12
C LEU A 254 7.22 23.74 9.94
N GLY A 255 6.89 25.02 10.12
CA GLY A 255 6.41 25.88 9.05
C GLY A 255 7.38 25.98 7.88
N ASN A 256 8.69 26.09 8.15
CA ASN A 256 9.74 26.12 7.13
C ASN A 256 9.91 24.76 6.42
N LEU A 257 9.84 23.66 7.17
CA LEU A 257 9.93 22.30 6.62
C LEU A 257 8.76 22.00 5.68
N ILE A 258 7.55 22.44 6.05
CA ILE A 258 6.34 22.33 5.22
C ILE A 258 6.52 23.08 3.89
N GLN A 259 7.04 24.31 3.92
CA GLN A 259 7.23 25.12 2.71
C GLN A 259 8.27 24.55 1.75
N ASN A 260 9.31 23.90 2.28
CA ASN A 260 10.45 23.38 1.50
C ASN A 260 10.43 21.85 1.35
N ASN A 261 9.27 21.19 1.56
CA ASN A 261 9.21 19.73 1.53
C ASN A 261 9.46 19.19 0.11
N THR A 262 10.32 18.18 0.00
CA THR A 262 10.67 17.49 -1.26
C THR A 262 10.11 16.06 -1.31
N ILE A 263 9.22 15.72 -0.37
CA ILE A 263 8.69 14.35 -0.18
C ILE A 263 7.89 13.90 -1.41
N PHE A 264 7.18 14.82 -2.06
CA PHE A 264 6.28 14.53 -3.17
C PHE A 264 6.84 15.04 -4.50
N SER A 265 6.95 14.13 -5.46
CA SER A 265 7.13 14.44 -6.87
C SER A 265 5.82 14.23 -7.63
N TYR A 266 5.58 15.03 -8.66
CA TYR A 266 4.33 15.01 -9.44
C TYR A 266 4.59 14.74 -10.92
N ASP A 267 3.65 14.09 -11.59
CA ASP A 267 3.62 13.95 -13.05
C ASP A 267 2.91 15.14 -13.73
N THR A 268 2.83 15.10 -15.06
CA THR A 268 2.19 16.12 -15.89
C THR A 268 0.70 16.31 -15.56
N ASP A 269 0.05 15.26 -15.05
CA ASP A 269 -1.37 15.26 -14.68
C ASP A 269 -1.57 15.79 -13.25
N SER A 270 -0.52 16.33 -12.63
CA SER A 270 -0.54 16.82 -11.24
C SER A 270 -0.93 15.73 -10.23
N THR A 271 -0.62 14.47 -10.50
CA THR A 271 -0.74 13.35 -9.55
C THR A 271 0.64 12.93 -9.07
N ILE A 272 0.71 12.28 -7.90
CA ILE A 272 1.99 11.84 -7.36
C ILE A 272 2.70 10.86 -8.31
N LYS A 273 4.00 11.08 -8.53
CA LYS A 273 4.88 10.21 -9.31
C LYS A 273 5.91 9.60 -8.37
N LEU A 274 5.86 8.28 -8.21
CA LEU A 274 6.81 7.54 -7.36
C LEU A 274 7.73 6.65 -8.20
N PRO A 275 8.97 6.42 -7.77
CA PRO A 275 9.93 5.57 -8.48
C PRO A 275 9.58 4.08 -8.39
N VAL A 276 8.73 3.69 -7.43
CA VAL A 276 8.38 2.30 -7.15
C VAL A 276 6.86 2.19 -7.02
N GLU A 277 6.29 1.26 -7.80
CA GLU A 277 4.83 1.10 -7.97
C GLU A 277 4.08 0.70 -6.69
N TYR A 278 4.74 0.04 -5.74
CA TYR A 278 4.13 -0.36 -4.47
C TYR A 278 4.31 0.63 -3.32
N TYR A 279 4.88 1.81 -3.56
CA TYR A 279 5.01 2.85 -2.53
C TYR A 279 3.76 3.70 -2.36
N TYR A 280 2.84 3.71 -3.33
CA TYR A 280 1.66 4.59 -3.32
C TYR A 280 0.80 4.44 -2.05
N GLN A 281 0.64 3.21 -1.55
CA GLN A 281 -0.13 2.94 -0.34
C GLN A 281 0.50 3.56 0.92
N TYR A 282 1.83 3.59 1.02
CA TYR A 282 2.52 4.20 2.15
C TYR A 282 2.50 5.72 2.10
N TYR A 283 2.52 6.30 0.91
CA TYR A 283 2.28 7.74 0.73
C TYR A 283 0.83 8.11 1.05
N TYR A 284 -0.13 7.25 0.70
CA TYR A 284 -1.53 7.39 1.10
C TYR A 284 -1.68 7.40 2.62
N ASP A 285 -1.10 6.41 3.30
CA ASP A 285 -1.14 6.31 4.76
C ASP A 285 -0.39 7.47 5.44
N PHE A 286 0.77 7.89 4.92
CA PHE A 286 1.50 9.05 5.42
C PHE A 286 0.67 10.34 5.39
N VAL A 287 -0.01 10.62 4.26
CA VAL A 287 -0.92 11.79 4.18
C VAL A 287 -2.11 11.63 5.14
N SER A 288 -2.63 10.41 5.31
CA SER A 288 -3.66 10.13 6.32
C SER A 288 -3.16 10.44 7.73
N ASP A 289 -1.93 10.08 8.08
CA ASP A 289 -1.33 10.32 9.40
C ASP A 289 -1.09 11.81 9.68
N LEU A 290 -0.71 12.58 8.65
CA LEU A 290 -0.61 14.04 8.73
C LEU A 290 -1.97 14.68 9.02
N VAL A 291 -3.03 14.21 8.33
CA VAL A 291 -4.40 14.67 8.55
C VAL A 291 -4.92 14.28 9.93
N ASP A 292 -4.66 13.05 10.38
CA ASP A 292 -5.04 12.58 11.71
C ASP A 292 -4.35 13.42 12.80
N THR A 293 -3.05 13.69 12.66
CA THR A 293 -2.32 14.55 13.62
C THR A 293 -2.81 15.99 13.63
N TYR A 294 -3.10 16.56 12.44
CA TYR A 294 -3.74 17.88 12.33
C TYR A 294 -5.05 17.94 13.12
N ASN A 295 -5.90 16.92 12.95
CA ASN A 295 -7.18 16.83 13.64
C ASN A 295 -7.00 16.62 15.16
N GLU A 296 -6.00 15.87 15.61
CA GLU A 296 -5.67 15.75 17.04
C GLU A 296 -5.30 17.10 17.66
N ILE A 297 -4.43 17.88 17.01
CA ILE A 297 -4.04 19.21 17.49
C ILE A 297 -5.24 20.15 17.48
N LYS A 298 -6.02 20.19 16.39
CA LYS A 298 -7.23 21.02 16.27
C LYS A 298 -8.25 20.70 17.37
N ASN A 299 -8.49 19.42 17.66
CA ASN A 299 -9.43 19.01 18.69
C ASN A 299 -8.95 19.42 20.10
N LYS A 300 -7.64 19.41 20.34
CA LYS A 300 -7.04 19.87 21.60
C LYS A 300 -6.95 21.39 21.68
N SER A 301 -6.89 22.09 20.55
CA SER A 301 -6.72 23.54 20.50
C SER A 301 -7.98 24.35 20.72
N GLY A 302 -9.16 23.72 20.68
CA GLY A 302 -10.45 24.39 20.83
C GLY A 302 -10.66 25.12 22.16
N SER A 303 -9.65 25.13 23.05
CA SER A 303 -9.69 25.73 24.39
C SER A 303 -8.31 26.20 24.91
N VAL A 304 -7.31 26.57 24.07
CA VAL A 304 -6.12 27.28 24.62
C VAL A 304 -6.52 28.72 24.94
N LEU A 305 -7.36 28.88 25.97
CA LEU A 305 -8.04 30.12 26.36
C LEU A 305 -7.22 30.96 27.34
N ALA A 306 -6.04 30.47 27.73
CA ALA A 306 -5.23 31.13 28.74
C ALA A 306 -4.47 32.32 28.13
N THR A 307 -4.71 33.51 28.67
CA THR A 307 -3.94 34.69 28.31
C THR A 307 -2.93 35.00 29.42
N CYS A 308 -1.64 34.90 29.10
CA CYS A 308 -0.59 35.36 30.00
C CYS A 308 -0.48 36.89 29.90
N CYS A 309 -0.49 37.58 31.05
CA CYS A 309 -0.31 39.03 31.14
C CYS A 309 -1.18 39.83 30.15
N PRO A 310 -2.52 39.77 30.26
CA PRO A 310 -3.42 40.41 29.31
C PRO A 310 -3.18 41.92 29.21
N ASN A 311 -3.36 42.47 28.01
CA ASN A 311 -3.22 43.91 27.82
C ASN A 311 -4.39 44.63 28.51
N PRO A 312 -4.15 45.51 29.50
CA PRO A 312 -5.23 46.19 30.21
C PRO A 312 -6.04 47.14 29.33
N ALA A 313 -5.53 47.50 28.13
CA ALA A 313 -6.22 48.36 27.18
C ALA A 313 -7.38 47.68 26.42
N TRP A 314 -7.53 46.35 26.46
CA TRP A 314 -8.54 45.65 25.66
C TRP A 314 -10.00 46.00 26.02
N PHE A 315 -10.36 45.88 27.30
CA PHE A 315 -11.65 46.30 27.84
C PHE A 315 -11.50 46.80 29.29
N PRO A 316 -10.78 47.93 29.53
CA PRO A 316 -10.27 48.27 30.85
C PRO A 316 -11.32 48.38 31.95
N ARG A 317 -12.50 48.90 31.61
CA ARG A 317 -13.60 49.17 32.56
C ARG A 317 -14.96 48.72 32.03
N HIS A 318 -15.02 47.77 31.09
CA HIS A 318 -16.30 47.29 30.59
C HIS A 318 -16.31 45.79 30.26
N LEU A 319 -17.49 45.18 30.28
CA LEU A 319 -17.73 43.82 29.82
C LEU A 319 -18.92 43.79 28.85
N PHE A 320 -18.71 43.26 27.64
CA PHE A 320 -19.81 42.94 26.74
C PHE A 320 -20.45 41.62 27.13
N LEU A 321 -21.79 41.61 27.24
CA LEU A 321 -22.56 40.44 27.64
C LEU A 321 -23.00 39.61 26.43
N LYS A 322 -23.80 40.20 25.54
CA LYS A 322 -24.24 39.69 24.22
C LYS A 322 -25.13 40.72 23.51
N GLU A 323 -25.51 40.41 22.28
CA GLU A 323 -26.54 41.14 21.52
C GLU A 323 -27.87 41.11 22.29
N ALA A 324 -28.57 42.25 22.31
CA ALA A 324 -29.82 42.35 23.07
C ALA A 324 -30.96 41.52 22.44
N ILE A 325 -30.96 41.32 21.11
CA ILE A 325 -31.96 40.52 20.41
C ILE A 325 -31.27 39.44 19.58
N ASN A 326 -31.80 38.21 19.66
CA ASN A 326 -31.37 37.04 18.88
C ASN A 326 -29.85 36.83 18.83
N PRO A 327 -29.15 36.76 19.98
CA PRO A 327 -27.71 36.53 20.00
C PRO A 327 -27.39 35.13 19.44
N PRO A 328 -26.37 34.98 18.56
CA PRO A 328 -25.86 33.68 18.18
C PRO A 328 -25.24 32.98 19.40
N SER A 329 -25.10 31.65 19.35
CA SER A 329 -24.42 30.87 20.38
C SER A 329 -23.23 30.14 19.76
N PRO A 330 -21.98 30.50 20.09
CA PRO A 330 -21.57 31.61 20.97
C PRO A 330 -21.81 33.00 20.37
N SER A 331 -22.12 33.99 21.22
CA SER A 331 -22.22 35.41 20.85
C SER A 331 -20.85 35.95 20.44
N ALA A 332 -20.79 36.77 19.39
CA ALA A 332 -19.55 37.38 18.91
C ALA A 332 -19.06 38.54 19.80
N TYR A 333 -19.94 39.17 20.59
CA TYR A 333 -19.57 40.30 21.45
C TYR A 333 -19.19 39.89 22.86
N ARG A 334 -19.69 38.76 23.35
CA ARG A 334 -19.50 38.35 24.75
C ARG A 334 -18.01 38.27 25.12
N HIS A 335 -17.62 38.97 26.19
CA HIS A 335 -16.30 38.81 26.80
C HIS A 335 -16.27 37.52 27.63
N TYR A 336 -16.10 36.38 26.97
CA TYR A 336 -15.92 35.08 27.64
C TYR A 336 -14.70 35.10 28.57
N PHE A 337 -14.73 34.24 29.58
CA PHE A 337 -13.61 34.12 30.51
C PHE A 337 -12.35 33.62 29.80
N LEU A 338 -11.28 34.39 29.93
CA LEU A 338 -9.91 34.07 29.55
C LEU A 338 -9.12 33.85 30.83
N PRO A 339 -8.92 32.59 31.27
CA PRO A 339 -8.17 32.32 32.49
C PRO A 339 -6.70 32.73 32.36
N SER A 340 -6.01 32.91 33.48
CA SER A 340 -4.56 32.93 33.50
C SER A 340 -3.99 31.52 33.28
N PRO A 341 -2.72 31.39 32.85
CA PRO A 341 -2.04 30.09 32.83
C PRO A 341 -2.08 29.37 34.19
N ALA A 342 -2.04 30.11 35.30
CA ALA A 342 -2.06 29.56 36.65
C ALA A 342 -3.39 28.87 37.02
N VAL A 343 -4.53 29.36 36.50
CA VAL A 343 -5.85 28.78 36.77
C VAL A 343 -6.22 27.68 35.77
N ALA A 344 -5.79 27.81 34.52
CA ALA A 344 -6.37 27.05 33.42
C ALA A 344 -5.95 25.57 33.36
N ARG A 345 -4.96 25.12 34.17
CA ARG A 345 -4.27 23.81 34.01
C ARG A 345 -3.79 23.54 32.57
N GLU A 346 -3.63 24.61 31.79
CA GLU A 346 -3.32 24.60 30.35
C GLU A 346 -1.88 24.20 30.07
N GLU A 347 -1.00 24.16 31.06
CA GLU A 347 0.36 23.64 30.88
C GLU A 347 0.33 22.23 30.28
N GLN A 348 -0.54 21.35 30.77
CA GLN A 348 -0.63 19.97 30.23
C GLN A 348 -1.13 19.94 28.78
N ARG A 349 -2.15 20.74 28.44
CA ARG A 349 -2.69 20.82 27.07
C ARG A 349 -1.69 21.47 26.11
N THR A 350 -1.01 22.51 26.57
CA THR A 350 0.02 23.22 25.83
C THR A 350 1.22 22.31 25.57
N GLU A 351 1.71 21.60 26.58
CA GLU A 351 2.77 20.59 26.42
C GLU A 351 2.36 19.50 25.42
N GLU A 352 1.11 19.04 25.46
CA GLU A 352 0.61 18.03 24.54
C GLU A 352 0.53 18.56 23.09
N ILE A 353 0.03 19.78 22.89
CA ILE A 353 0.04 20.45 21.58
C ILE A 353 1.48 20.61 21.07
N VAL A 354 2.40 21.03 21.94
CA VAL A 354 3.83 21.16 21.62
C VAL A 354 4.42 19.81 21.22
N GLN A 355 4.12 18.73 21.94
CA GLN A 355 4.56 17.39 21.58
C GLN A 355 3.99 16.94 20.24
N LEU A 356 2.71 17.20 19.95
CA LEU A 356 2.10 16.83 18.66
C LEU A 356 2.68 17.64 17.49
N LEU A 357 3.03 18.91 17.71
CA LEU A 357 3.77 19.72 16.72
C LEU A 357 5.16 19.13 16.46
N ASN A 358 5.86 18.70 17.52
CA ASN A 358 7.14 18.00 17.38
C ASN A 358 6.97 16.65 16.67
N ARG A 359 5.86 15.93 16.89
CA ARG A 359 5.55 14.70 16.16
C ARG A 359 5.40 14.96 14.67
N LEU A 360 4.64 15.98 14.26
CA LEU A 360 4.53 16.38 12.84
C LEU A 360 5.91 16.68 12.23
N TYR A 361 6.73 17.44 12.94
CA TYR A 361 8.09 17.75 12.51
C TYR A 361 8.92 16.49 12.31
N MET A 362 8.88 15.55 13.26
CA MET A 362 9.61 14.29 13.18
C MET A 362 9.07 13.36 12.10
N MET A 363 7.75 13.28 11.88
CA MET A 363 7.14 12.49 10.81
C MET A 363 7.61 12.96 9.43
N LEU A 364 7.74 14.28 9.22
CA LEU A 364 8.24 14.86 7.97
C LEU A 364 9.74 14.59 7.74
N LEU A 365 10.54 14.49 8.81
CA LEU A 365 11.98 14.19 8.70
C LEU A 365 12.28 12.69 8.52
N THR A 366 11.44 11.83 9.07
CA THR A 366 11.67 10.38 9.14
C THR A 366 11.00 9.60 8.01
N PHE A 367 10.18 10.27 7.20
CA PHE A 367 9.58 9.74 5.97
C PHE A 367 10.24 10.37 4.73
N PRO A 368 10.42 9.64 3.60
CA PRO A 368 10.14 8.21 3.39
C PRO A 368 11.37 7.35 3.64
N LYS A 369 11.35 6.50 4.67
CA LYS A 369 12.32 5.40 4.84
C LYS A 369 11.59 4.07 4.89
N ILE A 370 10.91 3.74 3.79
CA ILE A 370 10.22 2.47 3.62
C ILE A 370 11.29 1.36 3.56
N ALA A 371 11.23 0.40 4.48
CA ALA A 371 12.17 -0.71 4.49
C ALA A 371 12.01 -1.52 3.19
N ALA A 372 13.06 -1.57 2.37
CA ALA A 372 13.10 -2.51 1.26
C ALA A 372 13.10 -3.94 1.83
N PRO A 373 12.53 -4.93 1.11
CA PRO A 373 12.63 -6.33 1.50
C PRO A 373 14.08 -6.69 1.80
N THR A 374 14.35 -7.22 2.99
CA THR A 374 15.73 -7.62 3.32
C THR A 374 16.09 -8.84 2.48
N ILE A 375 16.94 -8.65 1.47
CA ILE A 375 17.45 -9.74 0.66
C ILE A 375 18.49 -10.46 1.52
N ILE A 376 18.25 -11.73 1.85
CA ILE A 376 19.24 -12.57 2.51
C ILE A 376 20.35 -12.79 1.47
N ALA A 377 21.63 -12.76 1.89
CA ALA A 377 22.74 -13.27 1.08
C ALA A 377 22.42 -14.72 0.71
N GLY A 378 21.79 -14.91 -0.44
CA GLY A 378 20.82 -16.00 -0.56
C GLY A 378 19.79 -15.80 -1.67
N GLY A 379 19.32 -14.58 -1.95
CA GLY A 379 18.26 -14.32 -2.94
C GLY A 379 16.86 -14.70 -2.46
N GLY A 380 16.79 -15.37 -1.31
CA GLY A 380 15.60 -15.44 -0.50
C GLY A 380 15.32 -14.06 0.08
N VAL A 381 14.05 -13.67 0.04
CA VAL A 381 13.60 -12.52 0.81
C VAL A 381 13.46 -12.99 2.26
N ASN A 382 14.13 -12.32 3.18
CA ASN A 382 13.90 -12.56 4.59
C ASN A 382 12.43 -12.26 4.89
N ASN A 383 11.75 -13.15 5.60
CA ASN A 383 10.41 -12.86 6.11
C ASN A 383 10.43 -12.55 7.61
N SER A 384 11.58 -12.66 8.29
CA SER A 384 11.68 -12.30 9.72
C SER A 384 11.60 -10.80 10.00
N ASP A 385 11.73 -9.97 8.96
CA ASP A 385 11.39 -8.56 8.97
C ASP A 385 9.87 -8.32 8.79
N LEU A 386 9.06 -9.29 8.33
CA LEU A 386 7.60 -9.18 8.38
C LEU A 386 7.13 -9.22 9.84
N ARG A 387 6.32 -8.24 10.25
CA ARG A 387 5.82 -8.13 11.62
C ARG A 387 4.32 -7.88 11.64
N VAL A 388 3.68 -8.51 12.63
CA VAL A 388 2.29 -8.24 13.01
C VAL A 388 2.31 -7.49 14.34
N THR A 389 1.84 -6.24 14.34
CA THR A 389 1.88 -5.35 15.50
C THR A 389 0.47 -4.97 15.94
N PRO A 390 0.05 -5.29 17.17
CA PRO A 390 -1.24 -4.86 17.72
C PRO A 390 -1.39 -3.33 17.70
N SER A 391 -2.56 -2.84 17.35
CA SER A 391 -2.87 -1.42 17.16
C SER A 391 -4.38 -1.17 17.26
N TYR A 392 -4.81 0.03 16.89
CA TYR A 392 -6.20 0.45 16.97
C TYR A 392 -6.76 0.93 15.63
N LEU A 393 -7.98 0.50 15.32
CA LEU A 393 -8.84 1.06 14.29
C LEU A 393 -9.78 2.11 14.91
N GLY A 394 -9.84 3.30 14.32
CA GLY A 394 -10.73 4.39 14.74
C GLY A 394 -10.26 5.25 15.93
N SER A 395 -9.10 4.94 16.53
CA SER A 395 -8.49 5.76 17.60
C SER A 395 -7.68 6.95 17.03
N ASN A 396 -7.32 7.90 17.90
CA ASN A 396 -6.34 8.95 17.61
C ASN A 396 -5.00 8.33 17.19
N LEU A 397 -4.24 8.98 16.31
CA LEU A 397 -2.94 8.44 15.84
C LEU A 397 -1.98 8.19 17.01
N SER A 398 -2.00 9.05 18.04
CA SER A 398 -1.22 8.87 19.27
C SER A 398 -1.40 7.51 19.95
N GLY A 399 -2.55 6.85 19.77
CA GLY A 399 -2.84 5.53 20.36
C GLY A 399 -2.45 4.35 19.48
N LYS A 400 -2.20 4.57 18.19
CA LYS A 400 -1.88 3.51 17.21
C LYS A 400 -0.40 3.11 17.34
N ALA A 401 -0.04 1.92 16.85
CA ALA A 401 1.36 1.55 16.68
C ALA A 401 2.06 2.43 15.63
N ILE A 402 3.35 2.71 15.82
CA ILE A 402 4.18 3.51 14.90
C ILE A 402 4.39 2.72 13.59
N PRO A 403 4.02 3.28 12.43
CA PRO A 403 4.19 2.61 11.14
C PRO A 403 5.63 2.41 10.67
N HIS A 404 5.88 1.35 9.92
CA HIS A 404 7.22 0.98 9.43
C HIS A 404 7.83 1.97 8.42
N TYR A 405 7.02 2.81 7.77
CA TYR A 405 7.49 3.80 6.80
C TYR A 405 8.11 5.06 7.44
N TYR A 406 8.06 5.17 8.76
CA TYR A 406 8.86 6.12 9.53
C TYR A 406 10.13 5.45 10.02
N SER A 407 11.28 6.08 9.82
CA SER A 407 12.53 5.66 10.46
C SER A 407 12.61 6.13 11.91
N GLU A 408 13.27 5.34 12.75
CA GLU A 408 13.63 5.73 14.11
C GLU A 408 15.08 6.21 14.21
N ASP A 409 15.69 6.62 13.11
CA ASP A 409 17.04 7.21 13.11
C ASP A 409 17.07 8.49 13.96
N LYS A 410 18.15 8.63 14.75
CA LYS A 410 18.42 9.85 15.51
C LYS A 410 18.59 11.04 14.58
N GLN A 411 17.79 12.08 14.81
CA GLN A 411 17.90 13.34 14.08
C GLN A 411 19.04 14.22 14.65
N SER A 412 19.33 15.35 14.01
CA SER A 412 20.43 16.25 14.40
C SER A 412 20.33 16.80 15.84
N ASN A 413 19.12 16.82 16.41
CA ASN A 413 18.85 17.15 17.81
C ASN A 413 19.00 15.95 18.77
N ASN A 414 19.50 14.81 18.29
CA ASN A 414 19.66 13.54 19.00
C ASN A 414 18.32 12.96 19.52
N ARG A 415 17.21 13.25 18.83
CA ARG A 415 15.86 12.77 19.15
C ARG A 415 15.34 11.83 18.08
N GLN A 416 14.38 10.96 18.44
CA GLN A 416 13.75 9.96 17.57
C GLN A 416 12.22 10.13 17.59
N LEU A 417 11.50 9.54 16.64
CA LEU A 417 10.05 9.75 16.48
C LEU A 417 9.26 9.16 17.65
N PHE A 418 9.65 7.98 18.14
CA PHE A 418 8.96 7.31 19.25
C PHE A 418 8.81 8.19 20.50
N GLU A 419 9.75 9.12 20.73
CA GLU A 419 9.73 10.05 21.87
C GLU A 419 8.57 11.05 21.82
N TYR A 420 8.00 11.29 20.63
CA TYR A 420 6.93 12.25 20.42
C TYR A 420 5.60 11.61 20.03
N TRP A 421 5.56 10.29 19.83
CA TRP A 421 4.39 9.60 19.29
C TRP A 421 3.14 9.71 20.18
N ASN A 422 3.28 9.45 21.49
CA ASN A 422 2.21 9.45 22.47
C ASN A 422 2.55 10.31 23.70
N TYR A 423 1.81 11.39 23.92
CA TYR A 423 2.08 12.34 25.01
C TYR A 423 2.04 11.73 26.41
N ARG A 424 1.06 10.86 26.67
CA ARG A 424 0.91 10.26 28.01
C ARG A 424 2.07 9.34 28.34
N LEU A 425 2.53 8.54 27.37
CA LEU A 425 3.69 7.69 27.54
C LEU A 425 4.97 8.50 27.69
N THR A 426 5.18 9.53 26.86
CA THR A 426 6.35 10.42 26.96
C THR A 426 6.42 11.11 28.31
N LYS A 427 5.32 11.70 28.77
CA LYS A 427 5.26 12.39 30.07
C LYS A 427 5.52 11.44 31.25
N ALA A 428 5.14 10.17 31.12
CA ALA A 428 5.41 9.15 32.12
C ALA A 428 6.84 8.57 32.05
N GLY A 429 7.70 9.05 31.15
CA GLY A 429 9.04 8.48 30.91
C GLY A 429 9.02 7.11 30.24
N LYS A 430 7.90 6.76 29.57
CA LYS A 430 7.61 5.45 28.98
C LYS A 430 7.45 5.52 27.46
N ALA A 431 8.04 6.51 26.80
CA ALA A 431 7.94 6.66 25.34
C ALA A 431 8.45 5.42 24.59
N ASN A 432 9.46 4.74 25.12
CA ASN A 432 9.99 3.49 24.58
C ASN A 432 9.02 2.30 24.68
N GLN A 433 7.82 2.50 25.25
CA GLN A 433 6.73 1.52 25.29
C GLN A 433 5.70 1.69 24.17
N ASN A 434 5.87 2.69 23.29
CA ASN A 434 5.07 2.74 22.06
C ASN A 434 5.30 1.43 21.27
N LEU A 435 4.25 0.80 20.76
CA LEU A 435 4.38 -0.35 19.87
C LEU A 435 4.77 0.14 18.47
N SER A 436 5.62 -0.60 17.77
CA SER A 436 6.11 -0.24 16.44
C SER A 436 6.60 -1.48 15.71
N TYR A 437 6.48 -1.46 14.38
CA TYR A 437 7.26 -2.37 13.54
C TYR A 437 8.76 -2.25 13.85
N ARG A 438 9.26 -1.03 14.07
CA ARG A 438 10.68 -0.72 14.32
C ARG A 438 11.04 -0.70 15.81
N ALA A 439 10.32 -1.44 16.65
CA ALA A 439 10.57 -1.50 18.11
C ALA A 439 11.99 -1.88 18.53
N ILE A 440 12.75 -2.51 17.62
CA ILE A 440 14.16 -2.88 17.85
C ILE A 440 15.14 -1.73 17.59
N GLU A 441 14.71 -0.65 16.93
CA GLU A 441 15.55 0.49 16.54
C GLU A 441 15.62 1.60 17.60
N TYR A 442 14.76 1.53 18.63
CA TYR A 442 14.78 2.43 19.79
C TYR A 442 14.98 1.65 21.10
N PRO A 443 15.39 2.32 22.20
CA PRO A 443 15.78 1.65 23.45
C PRO A 443 14.56 1.13 24.26
N ALA A 444 13.76 0.25 23.66
CA ALA A 444 12.74 -0.52 24.35
C ALA A 444 13.40 -1.55 25.28
N THR A 445 13.10 -1.48 26.58
CA THR A 445 13.55 -2.45 27.59
C THR A 445 12.60 -3.62 27.72
N GLU A 446 11.30 -3.34 27.61
CA GLU A 446 10.23 -4.29 27.89
C GLU A 446 10.00 -5.28 26.74
N ASP A 447 9.85 -6.56 27.08
CA ASP A 447 9.63 -7.62 26.09
C ASP A 447 8.27 -7.50 25.39
N PHE A 448 7.23 -6.98 26.06
CA PHE A 448 5.90 -6.75 25.45
C PHE A 448 5.92 -5.71 24.33
N VAL A 449 6.99 -4.90 24.22
CA VAL A 449 7.15 -3.94 23.13
C VAL A 449 7.82 -4.59 21.92
N LYS A 450 8.80 -5.48 22.17
CA LYS A 450 9.56 -6.19 21.13
C LYS A 450 8.81 -7.40 20.58
N ASN A 451 8.04 -8.08 21.43
CA ASN A 451 7.30 -9.30 21.15
C ASN A 451 5.82 -9.18 21.60
N PRO A 452 5.07 -8.19 21.09
CA PRO A 452 3.74 -7.85 21.61
C PRO A 452 2.71 -8.99 21.51
N LEU A 453 2.85 -9.90 20.55
CA LEU A 453 1.92 -11.02 20.35
C LEU A 453 1.98 -12.10 21.45
N ARG A 454 2.99 -12.06 22.32
CA ARG A 454 3.10 -12.96 23.49
C ARG A 454 2.26 -12.50 24.70
N TYR A 455 1.72 -11.29 24.62
CA TYR A 455 1.01 -10.62 25.72
C TYR A 455 -0.46 -10.43 25.36
N ASP A 456 -1.22 -9.86 26.30
CA ASP A 456 -2.64 -9.64 26.14
C ASP A 456 -2.95 -8.75 24.91
N ILE A 457 -3.73 -9.33 23.99
CA ILE A 457 -4.18 -8.67 22.76
C ILE A 457 -5.62 -8.14 22.88
N GLU A 458 -6.35 -8.41 23.97
CA GLU A 458 -7.73 -7.94 24.20
C GLU A 458 -7.89 -6.42 24.01
N PRO A 459 -6.95 -5.56 24.45
CA PRO A 459 -7.09 -4.11 24.29
C PRO A 459 -7.09 -3.65 22.82
N TYR A 460 -6.57 -4.45 21.89
CA TYR A 460 -6.34 -4.05 20.51
C TYR A 460 -7.40 -4.62 19.56
N ASN A 461 -7.97 -3.77 18.72
CA ASN A 461 -8.98 -4.15 17.72
C ASN A 461 -8.43 -4.19 16.29
N PHE A 462 -7.11 -4.03 16.11
CA PHE A 462 -6.45 -4.02 14.81
C PHE A 462 -5.04 -4.61 14.89
N PHE A 463 -4.65 -5.32 13.83
CA PHE A 463 -3.30 -5.84 13.65
C PHE A 463 -2.68 -5.18 12.43
N ARG A 464 -1.65 -4.36 12.63
CA ARG A 464 -0.85 -3.83 11.51
C ARG A 464 0.05 -4.94 11.00
N ILE A 465 0.01 -5.20 9.70
CA ILE A 465 0.81 -6.23 9.04
C ILE A 465 1.71 -5.51 8.05
N GLU A 466 3.01 -5.57 8.29
CA GLU A 466 3.98 -4.75 7.58
C GLU A 466 5.23 -5.55 7.23
N GLY A 467 5.93 -5.12 6.17
CA GLY A 467 7.12 -5.81 5.66
C GLY A 467 6.80 -6.96 4.69
N HIS A 468 5.57 -7.09 4.19
CA HIS A 468 5.16 -8.07 3.18
C HIS A 468 5.30 -7.58 1.73
N VAL A 469 5.31 -6.26 1.52
CA VAL A 469 5.29 -5.64 0.19
C VAL A 469 6.66 -5.74 -0.48
N GLY A 470 6.68 -6.01 -1.78
CA GLY A 470 7.88 -6.28 -2.56
C GLY A 470 8.38 -7.73 -2.44
N LYS A 471 7.65 -8.61 -1.75
CA LYS A 471 8.02 -10.02 -1.53
C LYS A 471 7.13 -10.97 -2.35
N ASN A 472 7.56 -12.22 -2.52
CA ASN A 472 6.73 -13.23 -3.17
C ASN A 472 5.52 -13.61 -2.29
N TYR A 473 4.32 -13.62 -2.86
CA TYR A 473 3.08 -13.83 -2.12
C TYR A 473 3.02 -15.20 -1.42
N LYS A 474 3.56 -16.27 -2.02
CA LYS A 474 3.53 -17.61 -1.42
C LYS A 474 4.33 -17.65 -0.13
N SER A 475 5.52 -17.05 -0.15
CA SER A 475 6.39 -16.96 1.03
C SER A 475 5.75 -16.10 2.13
N VAL A 476 5.11 -15.00 1.76
CA VAL A 476 4.38 -14.12 2.69
C VAL A 476 3.21 -14.85 3.33
N VAL A 477 2.36 -15.52 2.54
CA VAL A 477 1.19 -16.27 3.02
C VAL A 477 1.62 -17.37 3.97
N ASN A 478 2.61 -18.20 3.58
CA ASN A 478 3.11 -19.28 4.43
C ASN A 478 3.66 -18.76 5.77
N TYR A 479 4.42 -17.66 5.72
CA TYR A 479 5.00 -17.07 6.93
C TYR A 479 3.92 -16.45 7.85
N LEU A 480 2.97 -15.71 7.28
CA LEU A 480 1.84 -15.14 8.03
C LEU A 480 0.96 -16.23 8.63
N GLN A 481 0.67 -17.31 7.89
CA GLN A 481 -0.09 -18.45 8.42
C GLN A 481 0.64 -19.06 9.62
N GLY A 482 1.97 -19.17 9.56
CA GLY A 482 2.81 -19.57 10.69
C GLY A 482 2.64 -18.63 11.89
N ILE A 483 2.69 -17.31 11.70
CA ILE A 483 2.48 -16.33 12.78
C ILE A 483 1.07 -16.46 13.37
N ILE A 484 0.04 -16.54 12.52
CA ILE A 484 -1.37 -16.64 12.93
C ILE A 484 -1.58 -17.89 13.77
N ASN A 485 -1.13 -19.06 13.30
CA ASN A 485 -1.30 -20.33 14.00
C ASN A 485 -0.51 -20.38 15.31
N ASN A 486 0.74 -19.90 15.31
CA ASN A 486 1.62 -19.94 16.48
C ASN A 486 1.19 -18.96 17.58
N ASN A 487 0.59 -17.83 17.22
CA ASN A 487 0.14 -16.79 18.16
C ASN A 487 -1.38 -16.76 18.35
N ARG A 488 -2.13 -17.69 17.73
CA ARG A 488 -3.60 -17.79 17.77
C ARG A 488 -4.30 -16.48 17.41
N LEU A 489 -3.86 -15.85 16.34
CA LEU A 489 -4.38 -14.54 15.94
C LEU A 489 -5.78 -14.67 15.30
N PRO A 490 -6.76 -13.84 15.68
CA PRO A 490 -8.14 -13.96 15.24
C PRO A 490 -8.38 -13.21 13.91
N PHE A 491 -7.71 -13.58 12.83
CA PHE A 491 -7.99 -13.07 11.48
C PHE A 491 -7.54 -14.06 10.41
N ASP A 492 -8.15 -13.97 9.23
CA ASP A 492 -7.82 -14.83 8.09
C ASP A 492 -6.94 -14.10 7.07
N ILE A 493 -6.25 -14.85 6.22
CA ILE A 493 -5.44 -14.31 5.12
C ILE A 493 -5.92 -14.86 3.78
N VAL A 494 -5.99 -14.00 2.77
CA VAL A 494 -6.31 -14.36 1.38
C VAL A 494 -5.30 -13.68 0.46
N ALA A 495 -4.77 -14.40 -0.52
CA ALA A 495 -3.97 -13.83 -1.60
C ALA A 495 -4.78 -13.77 -2.88
N ILE A 496 -4.79 -12.61 -3.53
CA ILE A 496 -5.50 -12.37 -4.80
C ILE A 496 -4.58 -11.74 -5.85
N LYS A 497 -4.83 -12.08 -7.10
CA LYS A 497 -3.99 -11.78 -8.25
C LYS A 497 -4.55 -10.62 -9.08
N THR A 498 -3.73 -9.68 -9.52
CA THR A 498 -4.12 -8.75 -10.60
C THR A 498 -3.96 -9.39 -11.98
N GLY A 499 -4.66 -8.85 -12.98
CA GLY A 499 -4.70 -9.37 -14.33
C GLY A 499 -6.00 -10.11 -14.62
N ASN A 500 -6.00 -10.89 -15.70
CA ASN A 500 -7.20 -11.55 -16.23
C ASN A 500 -7.08 -13.08 -16.25
N LYS A 501 -5.97 -13.64 -15.77
CA LYS A 501 -5.72 -15.08 -15.75
C LYS A 501 -5.47 -15.55 -14.32
N PRO A 502 -6.39 -16.34 -13.73
CA PRO A 502 -6.20 -16.87 -12.39
C PRO A 502 -5.05 -17.89 -12.39
N ASP A 503 -4.46 -18.09 -11.21
CA ASP A 503 -3.47 -19.17 -11.02
C ASP A 503 -4.16 -20.54 -11.15
N ALA A 504 -3.44 -21.51 -11.72
CA ALA A 504 -3.94 -22.87 -11.81
C ALA A 504 -4.02 -23.49 -10.42
N LEU A 505 -5.25 -23.75 -9.94
CA LEU A 505 -5.46 -24.58 -8.75
C LEU A 505 -5.40 -26.05 -9.18
N THR A 506 -4.31 -26.74 -8.85
CA THR A 506 -4.18 -28.18 -9.03
C THR A 506 -4.60 -28.89 -7.73
N GLY A 507 -5.13 -30.11 -7.82
CA GLY A 507 -5.65 -30.86 -6.64
C GLY A 507 -4.62 -31.14 -5.53
N SER A 508 -3.33 -30.90 -5.79
CA SER A 508 -2.24 -30.97 -4.81
C SER A 508 -1.92 -29.64 -4.12
N THR A 509 -2.40 -28.50 -4.64
CA THR A 509 -2.09 -27.15 -4.12
C THR A 509 -3.28 -26.48 -3.44
N PHE A 510 -4.48 -27.04 -3.57
CA PHE A 510 -5.71 -26.49 -3.00
C PHE A 510 -6.70 -27.62 -2.71
N ASP A 511 -6.96 -27.90 -1.42
CA ASP A 511 -8.00 -28.83 -0.97
C ASP A 511 -9.37 -28.12 -1.02
N ALA A 512 -9.83 -27.74 -2.23
CA ALA A 512 -11.23 -27.37 -2.42
C ALA A 512 -12.10 -28.61 -2.21
N GLN A 513 -12.57 -28.83 -0.99
CA GLN A 513 -13.50 -29.92 -0.70
C GLN A 513 -14.92 -29.48 -1.05
N PHE A 514 -15.41 -29.88 -2.22
CA PHE A 514 -16.83 -29.83 -2.53
C PHE A 514 -17.50 -31.06 -1.90
N ALA A 515 -17.74 -31.02 -0.59
CA ALA A 515 -18.23 -32.16 0.17
C ALA A 515 -19.53 -32.77 -0.40
N ASP A 516 -20.38 -31.96 -1.03
CA ASP A 516 -21.56 -32.41 -1.76
C ASP A 516 -21.21 -33.26 -2.99
N LEU A 517 -20.25 -32.81 -3.80
CA LEU A 517 -19.78 -33.56 -4.99
C LEU A 517 -19.00 -34.82 -4.60
N GLU A 518 -18.22 -34.77 -3.51
CA GLU A 518 -17.50 -35.95 -3.03
C GLU A 518 -18.47 -37.01 -2.47
N SER A 519 -19.53 -36.58 -1.78
CA SER A 519 -20.57 -37.50 -1.31
C SER A 519 -21.30 -38.18 -2.46
N GLU A 520 -21.66 -37.42 -3.50
CA GLU A 520 -22.31 -37.95 -4.71
C GLU A 520 -21.38 -38.87 -5.51
N PHE A 521 -20.09 -38.53 -5.59
CA PHE A 521 -19.05 -39.38 -6.18
C PHE A 521 -18.97 -40.74 -5.49
N LEU A 522 -18.93 -40.77 -4.15
CA LEU A 522 -18.86 -42.01 -3.38
C LEU A 522 -20.10 -42.90 -3.58
N LEU A 523 -21.29 -42.31 -3.75
CA LEU A 523 -22.52 -43.06 -4.07
C LEU A 523 -22.44 -43.73 -5.44
N ILE A 524 -22.05 -42.97 -6.48
CA ILE A 524 -21.87 -43.51 -7.83
C ILE A 524 -20.74 -44.55 -7.87
N GLN A 525 -19.66 -44.31 -7.10
CA GLN A 525 -18.55 -45.24 -6.97
C GLN A 525 -19.01 -46.58 -6.41
N ALA A 526 -19.81 -46.57 -5.34
CA ALA A 526 -20.36 -47.78 -4.74
C ALA A 526 -21.25 -48.58 -5.71
N ASP A 527 -22.05 -47.90 -6.52
CA ASP A 527 -22.93 -48.54 -7.50
C ASP A 527 -22.15 -49.19 -8.66
N ILE A 528 -21.15 -48.48 -9.20
CA ILE A 528 -20.22 -49.02 -10.21
C ILE A 528 -19.44 -50.22 -9.66
N ILE A 529 -19.01 -50.15 -8.40
CA ILE A 529 -18.34 -51.26 -7.71
C ILE A 529 -19.27 -52.47 -7.60
N CYS A 530 -20.52 -52.27 -7.23
CA CYS A 530 -21.52 -53.32 -7.07
C CYS A 530 -21.80 -54.02 -8.42
N LYS A 531 -21.93 -53.25 -9.51
CA LYS A 531 -22.20 -53.75 -10.86
C LYS A 531 -20.97 -54.39 -11.54
N GLY A 532 -19.77 -53.93 -11.19
CA GLY A 532 -18.52 -54.26 -11.90
C GLY A 532 -17.84 -55.59 -11.54
N GLY A 533 -18.17 -56.18 -10.38
CA GLY A 533 -17.60 -57.47 -9.95
C GLY A 533 -16.07 -57.47 -9.87
N ALA A 534 -15.44 -58.63 -10.14
CA ALA A 534 -13.99 -58.80 -10.16
C ALA A 534 -13.40 -58.32 -11.51
N ASN A 535 -13.24 -57.01 -11.67
CA ASN A 535 -12.64 -56.37 -12.84
C ASN A 535 -11.48 -55.47 -12.41
N ALA A 536 -10.32 -55.61 -13.06
CA ALA A 536 -9.10 -54.88 -12.69
C ALA A 536 -9.24 -53.34 -12.75
N THR A 537 -10.03 -52.81 -13.70
CA THR A 537 -10.34 -51.38 -13.78
C THR A 537 -11.22 -50.94 -12.62
N ILE A 538 -12.18 -51.78 -12.23
CA ILE A 538 -13.05 -51.53 -11.08
C ILE A 538 -12.25 -51.61 -9.76
N ASP A 539 -11.29 -52.52 -9.65
CA ASP A 539 -10.40 -52.61 -8.49
C ASP A 539 -9.42 -51.44 -8.37
N ALA A 540 -9.00 -50.86 -9.49
CA ALA A 540 -8.26 -49.59 -9.50
C ALA A 540 -9.18 -48.41 -9.12
N PHE A 541 -10.42 -48.39 -9.61
CA PHE A 541 -11.41 -47.36 -9.33
C PHE A 541 -11.84 -47.33 -7.85
N LYS A 542 -11.93 -48.49 -7.18
CA LYS A 542 -12.18 -48.61 -5.73
C LYS A 542 -11.18 -47.83 -4.85
N LYS A 543 -9.98 -47.57 -5.35
CA LYS A 543 -8.90 -46.92 -4.59
C LYS A 543 -8.94 -45.39 -4.65
N LEU A 544 -9.80 -44.82 -5.51
CA LEU A 544 -9.97 -43.38 -5.60
C LEU A 544 -10.80 -42.90 -4.40
N THR A 545 -10.35 -41.83 -3.77
CA THR A 545 -11.00 -41.20 -2.61
C THR A 545 -11.51 -39.79 -2.91
N LYS A 546 -11.13 -39.22 -4.06
CA LYS A 546 -11.55 -37.88 -4.49
C LYS A 546 -11.98 -37.90 -5.96
N LEU A 547 -13.04 -37.14 -6.27
CA LEU A 547 -13.58 -36.98 -7.63
C LEU A 547 -12.52 -36.45 -8.62
N SER A 548 -11.60 -35.60 -8.16
CA SER A 548 -10.53 -35.03 -8.98
C SER A 548 -9.55 -36.07 -9.56
N GLN A 549 -9.41 -37.22 -8.89
CA GLN A 549 -8.48 -38.29 -9.27
C GLN A 549 -8.94 -39.06 -10.51
N LEU A 550 -10.15 -38.82 -11.01
CA LEU A 550 -10.65 -39.46 -12.24
C LEU A 550 -9.88 -39.07 -13.50
N ASN A 551 -9.24 -37.90 -13.47
CA ASN A 551 -8.39 -37.42 -14.55
C ASN A 551 -6.91 -37.80 -14.36
N ASP A 552 -6.56 -38.47 -13.27
CA ASP A 552 -5.18 -38.89 -13.04
C ASP A 552 -4.84 -40.09 -13.95
N PRO A 553 -3.68 -40.06 -14.63
CA PRO A 553 -3.24 -41.17 -15.46
C PRO A 553 -2.87 -42.38 -14.60
N VAL A 554 -3.34 -43.57 -14.98
CA VAL A 554 -3.11 -44.81 -14.22
C VAL A 554 -2.04 -45.68 -14.90
N PRO A 555 -0.90 -45.91 -14.22
CA PRO A 555 0.14 -46.81 -14.73
C PRO A 555 -0.36 -48.27 -14.81
N PRO A 556 0.07 -49.07 -15.81
CA PRO A 556 1.03 -48.76 -16.88
C PRO A 556 0.40 -48.16 -18.15
N SER A 557 -0.92 -47.99 -18.17
CA SER A 557 -1.67 -47.66 -19.39
C SER A 557 -1.53 -46.19 -19.86
N ASN A 558 -1.08 -45.29 -18.99
CA ASN A 558 -1.10 -43.82 -19.18
C ASN A 558 -2.48 -43.26 -19.59
N GLN A 559 -3.55 -44.03 -19.47
CA GLN A 559 -4.93 -43.59 -19.65
C GLN A 559 -5.49 -43.08 -18.32
N THR A 560 -6.44 -42.14 -18.37
CA THR A 560 -7.11 -41.66 -17.15
C THR A 560 -8.10 -42.71 -16.65
N MET A 561 -8.36 -42.73 -15.34
CA MET A 561 -9.40 -43.61 -14.76
C MET A 561 -10.74 -43.45 -15.47
N LEU A 562 -11.11 -42.22 -15.83
CA LEU A 562 -12.33 -41.94 -16.59
C LEU A 562 -12.33 -42.61 -17.97
N ALA A 563 -11.20 -42.61 -18.69
CA ALA A 563 -11.09 -43.26 -19.99
C ALA A 563 -11.20 -44.79 -19.88
N MET A 564 -10.57 -45.37 -18.85
CA MET A 564 -10.65 -46.80 -18.59
C MET A 564 -12.08 -47.23 -18.21
N LEU A 565 -12.79 -46.44 -17.42
CA LEU A 565 -14.20 -46.69 -17.06
C LEU A 565 -15.13 -46.60 -18.28
N LYS A 566 -14.92 -45.64 -19.18
CA LYS A 566 -15.70 -45.50 -20.43
C LYS A 566 -15.54 -46.67 -21.38
N ALA A 567 -14.42 -47.40 -21.31
CA ALA A 567 -14.16 -48.57 -22.14
C ALA A 567 -14.87 -49.85 -21.64
N LEU A 568 -15.47 -49.83 -20.44
CA LEU A 568 -16.21 -50.97 -19.89
C LEU A 568 -17.57 -51.12 -20.58
N THR A 569 -17.87 -52.32 -21.05
CA THR A 569 -19.15 -52.67 -21.70
C THR A 569 -20.10 -53.47 -20.79
N ILE A 570 -19.84 -53.48 -19.48
CA ILE A 570 -20.64 -54.19 -18.47
C ILE A 570 -21.99 -53.48 -18.30
N GLY A 571 -23.10 -54.21 -18.31
CA GLY A 571 -24.46 -53.64 -18.23
C GLY A 571 -24.66 -52.72 -17.03
N GLY A 572 -25.25 -51.54 -17.26
CA GLY A 572 -25.50 -50.51 -16.23
C GLY A 572 -24.34 -49.53 -16.03
N ILE A 573 -23.09 -49.99 -16.10
CA ILE A 573 -21.89 -49.16 -15.85
C ILE A 573 -21.76 -47.96 -16.82
N PRO A 574 -22.03 -48.08 -18.14
CA PRO A 574 -22.01 -46.93 -19.04
C PRO A 574 -22.95 -45.78 -18.62
N CYS A 575 -24.07 -46.08 -17.98
CA CYS A 575 -25.01 -45.07 -17.49
C CYS A 575 -24.43 -44.34 -16.26
N ASP A 576 -23.87 -45.08 -15.31
CA ASP A 576 -23.26 -44.51 -14.09
C ASP A 576 -21.99 -43.71 -14.42
N VAL A 577 -21.19 -44.19 -15.39
CA VAL A 577 -20.02 -43.45 -15.90
C VAL A 577 -20.46 -42.15 -16.58
N SER A 578 -21.62 -42.12 -17.24
CA SER A 578 -22.16 -40.87 -17.79
C SER A 578 -22.58 -39.87 -16.70
N GLU A 579 -23.05 -40.36 -15.55
CA GLU A 579 -23.39 -39.51 -14.40
C GLU A 579 -22.13 -38.95 -13.72
N LEU A 580 -21.11 -39.80 -13.58
CA LEU A 580 -19.79 -39.43 -13.07
C LEU A 580 -19.07 -38.40 -13.96
N VAL A 581 -19.25 -38.46 -15.29
CA VAL A 581 -18.79 -37.40 -16.21
C VAL A 581 -19.46 -36.06 -15.90
N LYS A 582 -20.79 -36.05 -15.70
CA LYS A 582 -21.53 -34.82 -15.36
C LYS A 582 -21.05 -34.24 -14.05
N LEU A 583 -20.83 -35.09 -13.05
CA LEU A 583 -20.34 -34.67 -11.74
C LEU A 583 -18.94 -34.05 -11.82
N LEU A 584 -18.06 -34.65 -12.63
CA LEU A 584 -16.73 -34.10 -12.91
C LEU A 584 -16.77 -32.77 -13.67
N ASP A 585 -17.72 -32.59 -14.59
CA ASP A 585 -17.93 -31.31 -15.29
C ASP A 585 -18.41 -30.23 -14.31
N ILE A 586 -19.34 -30.55 -13.41
CA ILE A 586 -19.77 -29.64 -12.32
C ILE A 586 -18.57 -29.27 -11.44
N TYR A 587 -17.74 -30.24 -11.04
CA TYR A 587 -16.52 -30.02 -10.28
C TYR A 587 -15.57 -29.05 -11.00
N LYS A 588 -15.31 -29.27 -12.30
CA LYS A 588 -14.46 -28.38 -13.12
C LYS A 588 -15.04 -26.97 -13.19
N THR A 589 -16.34 -26.83 -13.44
CA THR A 589 -17.01 -25.53 -13.48
C THR A 589 -16.90 -24.79 -12.14
N ARG A 590 -17.15 -25.47 -11.02
CA ARG A 590 -16.99 -24.87 -9.69
C ARG A 590 -15.54 -24.50 -9.40
N MET A 591 -14.58 -25.34 -9.78
CA MET A 591 -13.15 -25.05 -9.64
C MET A 591 -12.73 -23.83 -10.46
N THR A 592 -13.15 -23.74 -11.73
CA THR A 592 -12.89 -22.55 -12.56
C THR A 592 -13.56 -21.30 -11.97
N THR A 593 -14.77 -21.42 -11.43
CA THR A 593 -15.46 -20.30 -10.77
C THR A 593 -14.68 -19.84 -9.52
N LEU A 594 -14.17 -20.77 -8.70
CA LEU A 594 -13.34 -20.45 -7.55
C LEU A 594 -12.01 -19.80 -7.97
N GLN A 595 -11.34 -20.33 -8.99
CA GLN A 595 -10.12 -19.73 -9.56
C GLN A 595 -10.35 -18.28 -9.96
N GLN A 596 -11.45 -18.00 -10.66
CA GLN A 596 -11.82 -16.64 -11.05
C GLN A 596 -12.08 -15.72 -9.84
N GLN A 597 -12.56 -16.25 -8.71
CA GLN A 597 -12.75 -15.44 -7.48
C GLN A 597 -11.44 -14.96 -6.85
N PHE A 598 -10.30 -15.58 -7.16
CA PHE A 598 -8.98 -15.12 -6.70
C PHE A 598 -8.36 -14.02 -7.57
N LEU A 599 -9.05 -13.57 -8.63
CA LEU A 599 -8.69 -12.34 -9.34
C LEU A 599 -9.20 -11.11 -8.57
N LEU A 600 -8.36 -10.07 -8.46
CA LEU A 600 -8.70 -8.84 -7.74
C LEU A 600 -9.99 -8.21 -8.24
N SER A 601 -10.22 -8.17 -9.55
CA SER A 601 -11.42 -7.61 -10.16
C SER A 601 -12.69 -8.28 -9.65
N ASN A 602 -12.75 -9.61 -9.75
CA ASN A 602 -13.89 -10.41 -9.33
C ASN A 602 -14.04 -10.41 -7.80
N TYR A 603 -12.93 -10.45 -7.07
CA TYR A 603 -12.92 -10.42 -5.61
C TYR A 603 -13.46 -9.09 -5.08
N ALA A 604 -12.96 -7.95 -5.59
CA ALA A 604 -13.43 -6.62 -5.22
C ALA A 604 -14.89 -6.38 -5.62
N GLU A 605 -15.35 -6.98 -6.72
CA GLU A 605 -16.76 -6.92 -7.12
C GLU A 605 -17.67 -7.62 -6.11
N LYS A 606 -17.28 -8.83 -5.67
CA LYS A 606 -18.02 -9.63 -4.69
C LYS A 606 -17.92 -9.05 -3.27
N HIS A 607 -16.79 -8.44 -2.92
CA HIS A 607 -16.49 -7.91 -1.61
C HIS A 607 -16.39 -6.38 -1.62
N VAL A 608 -17.54 -5.71 -1.79
CA VAL A 608 -17.65 -4.23 -1.86
C VAL A 608 -17.12 -3.47 -0.63
N GLY A 609 -16.83 -4.19 0.46
CA GLY A 609 -16.27 -3.65 1.71
C GLY A 609 -14.75 -3.56 1.74
N LEU A 610 -14.06 -3.88 0.63
CA LEU A 610 -12.59 -3.87 0.52
C LEU A 610 -12.01 -2.49 0.84
N GLN A 611 -11.06 -2.41 1.76
CA GLN A 611 -10.47 -1.15 2.23
C GLN A 611 -8.96 -1.29 2.46
N HIS A 612 -8.23 -0.18 2.38
CA HIS A 612 -6.79 -0.13 2.67
C HIS A 612 -6.53 0.55 4.02
N LYS A 613 -5.78 -0.12 4.91
CA LYS A 613 -5.27 0.43 6.21
C LYS A 613 -3.96 -0.23 6.71
N GLY A 614 -3.18 -0.89 5.85
CA GLY A 614 -1.89 -1.50 6.25
C GLY A 614 -2.01 -2.57 7.33
N GLY A 615 -3.08 -3.38 7.29
CA GLY A 615 -3.41 -4.35 8.33
C GLY A 615 -4.89 -4.78 8.33
N VAL A 616 -5.31 -5.47 9.38
CA VAL A 616 -6.63 -6.12 9.47
C VAL A 616 -7.25 -5.96 10.88
N PRO A 617 -8.57 -5.73 11.00
CA PRO A 617 -9.26 -5.75 12.30
C PRO A 617 -9.38 -7.17 12.87
N THR A 618 -9.57 -7.28 14.17
CA THR A 618 -9.93 -8.54 14.84
C THR A 618 -11.20 -9.12 14.23
N GLY A 619 -11.17 -10.41 13.85
CA GLY A 619 -12.27 -11.09 13.13
C GLY A 619 -12.41 -10.68 11.66
N GLY A 620 -11.41 -10.00 11.09
CA GLY A 620 -11.37 -9.60 9.69
C GLY A 620 -10.62 -10.58 8.78
N THR A 621 -10.53 -10.22 7.50
CA THR A 621 -9.68 -10.90 6.52
C THR A 621 -8.63 -9.94 5.99
N PHE A 622 -7.36 -10.31 6.07
CA PHE A 622 -6.25 -9.60 5.44
C PHE A 622 -6.08 -10.08 3.99
N VAL A 623 -6.11 -9.15 3.06
CA VAL A 623 -6.12 -9.42 1.62
C VAL A 623 -4.81 -8.96 1.00
N ILE A 624 -3.98 -9.90 0.61
CA ILE A 624 -2.69 -9.68 -0.05
C ILE A 624 -2.91 -9.61 -1.55
N VAL A 625 -2.47 -8.53 -2.19
CA VAL A 625 -2.60 -8.37 -3.63
C VAL A 625 -1.23 -8.46 -4.29
N TYR A 626 -1.10 -9.44 -5.18
CA TYR A 626 0.13 -9.67 -5.94
C TYR A 626 -0.04 -9.39 -7.42
N HIS A 627 1.06 -8.99 -8.04
CA HIS A 627 1.10 -8.68 -9.46
C HIS A 627 0.90 -9.94 -10.29
N GLY A 628 -0.04 -9.88 -11.22
CA GLY A 628 -0.20 -10.86 -12.29
C GLY A 628 -0.30 -10.19 -13.65
N ASP A 629 0.25 -10.86 -14.65
CA ASP A 629 0.22 -10.38 -16.03
C ASP A 629 -1.20 -10.44 -16.61
N VAL A 630 -1.50 -9.51 -17.50
CA VAL A 630 -2.66 -9.62 -18.38
C VAL A 630 -2.27 -10.56 -19.51
N SER A 631 -2.77 -11.79 -19.49
CA SER A 631 -2.68 -12.65 -20.67
C SER A 631 -3.64 -12.09 -21.72
N THR A 632 -3.11 -11.46 -22.77
CA THR A 632 -3.93 -11.20 -23.96
C THR A 632 -4.40 -12.56 -24.49
N PRO A 633 -5.71 -12.76 -24.74
CA PRO A 633 -6.11 -13.87 -25.59
C PRO A 633 -5.28 -13.76 -26.87
N SER A 634 -4.62 -14.86 -27.27
CA SER A 634 -3.92 -14.93 -28.55
C SER A 634 -4.82 -14.28 -29.61
N GLN A 635 -4.37 -13.18 -30.21
CA GLN A 635 -5.12 -12.47 -31.24
C GLN A 635 -5.63 -13.50 -32.26
N PRO A 636 -6.96 -13.68 -32.43
CA PRO A 636 -7.47 -14.46 -33.54
C PRO A 636 -7.25 -13.60 -34.80
N GLY A 637 -6.42 -14.10 -35.72
CA GLY A 637 -6.10 -13.60 -37.06
C GLY A 637 -6.56 -12.18 -37.44
N LYS A 638 -5.62 -11.24 -37.55
CA LYS A 638 -5.82 -9.98 -38.27
C LYS A 638 -5.99 -10.26 -39.77
N PHE A 639 -6.96 -9.62 -40.43
CA PHE A 639 -7.12 -9.68 -41.90
C PHE A 639 -6.87 -8.30 -42.53
N PHE A 640 -5.96 -8.28 -43.52
CA PHE A 640 -5.56 -7.19 -44.45
C PHE A 640 -5.42 -5.77 -43.85
N GLY A 641 -4.17 -5.38 -43.55
CA GLY A 641 -3.75 -3.98 -43.41
C GLY A 641 -4.38 -3.18 -42.27
N ASP A 642 -4.74 -3.82 -41.15
CA ASP A 642 -5.30 -3.21 -39.93
C ASP A 642 -6.69 -2.54 -40.08
N LEU A 643 -7.42 -2.75 -41.19
CA LEU A 643 -8.69 -2.04 -41.45
C LEU A 643 -9.94 -2.74 -40.91
N ILE A 644 -9.97 -4.06 -40.75
CA ILE A 644 -11.11 -4.79 -40.20
C ILE A 644 -10.66 -5.55 -38.96
N TYR A 645 -11.37 -5.38 -37.86
CA TYR A 645 -11.04 -6.02 -36.58
C TYR A 645 -12.29 -6.58 -35.91
N LEU A 646 -12.11 -7.61 -35.08
CA LEU A 646 -13.15 -8.08 -34.17
C LEU A 646 -13.11 -7.23 -32.90
N ASP A 647 -14.17 -6.48 -32.63
CA ASP A 647 -14.27 -5.64 -31.44
C ASP A 647 -14.39 -6.52 -30.19
N ALA A 648 -13.40 -6.45 -29.30
CA ALA A 648 -13.27 -7.34 -28.14
C ALA A 648 -14.36 -7.13 -27.07
N VAL A 649 -15.08 -6.01 -27.11
CA VAL A 649 -16.14 -5.67 -26.15
C VAL A 649 -17.51 -6.11 -26.67
N THR A 650 -17.76 -5.92 -27.96
CA THR A 650 -19.06 -6.18 -28.59
C THR A 650 -19.13 -7.52 -29.34
N ASN A 651 -17.99 -8.18 -29.52
CA ASN A 651 -17.84 -9.42 -30.28
C ASN A 651 -18.46 -9.34 -31.68
N LYS A 652 -18.15 -8.27 -32.41
CA LYS A 652 -18.60 -8.03 -33.79
C LYS A 652 -17.47 -7.50 -34.66
N TYR A 653 -17.46 -7.85 -35.93
CA TYR A 653 -16.48 -7.30 -36.87
C TYR A 653 -16.80 -5.82 -37.14
N LYS A 654 -15.78 -4.97 -37.07
CA LYS A 654 -15.84 -3.53 -37.31
C LYS A 654 -14.78 -3.10 -38.30
N LEU A 655 -15.08 -2.04 -39.04
CA LEU A 655 -14.13 -1.32 -39.88
C LEU A 655 -13.46 -0.22 -39.05
N ASP A 656 -12.13 -0.12 -39.12
CA ASP A 656 -11.40 1.06 -38.67
C ASP A 656 -11.66 2.21 -39.66
N GLU A 657 -12.71 2.98 -39.38
CA GLU A 657 -13.12 4.11 -40.22
C GLU A 657 -12.06 5.22 -40.29
N GLN A 658 -11.19 5.36 -39.28
CA GLN A 658 -10.16 6.39 -39.29
C GLN A 658 -9.01 5.99 -40.22
N ALA A 659 -8.57 4.74 -40.15
CA ALA A 659 -7.61 4.19 -41.10
C ALA A 659 -8.20 4.14 -42.52
N PHE A 660 -9.49 3.83 -42.67
CA PHE A 660 -10.14 3.74 -43.98
C PHE A 660 -10.30 5.12 -44.68
N LYS A 661 -10.42 6.22 -43.92
CA LYS A 661 -10.46 7.59 -44.47
C LYS A 661 -9.20 7.98 -45.24
N PHE A 662 -8.03 7.40 -44.94
CA PHE A 662 -6.78 7.65 -45.67
C PHE A 662 -6.80 7.13 -47.11
N TYR A 663 -7.81 6.32 -47.47
CA TYR A 663 -8.01 5.81 -48.82
C TYR A 663 -9.05 6.61 -49.64
N HIS A 664 -9.58 7.71 -49.09
CA HIS A 664 -10.55 8.61 -49.75
C HIS A 664 -11.79 7.91 -50.35
N PRO A 665 -12.54 7.11 -49.59
CA PRO A 665 -13.77 6.49 -50.09
C PRO A 665 -14.88 7.53 -50.31
N ASP A 666 -15.81 7.23 -51.22
CA ASP A 666 -17.02 8.01 -51.48
C ASP A 666 -17.93 8.12 -50.23
N ALA A 667 -18.69 9.21 -50.15
CA ALA A 667 -19.44 9.58 -48.97
C ALA A 667 -20.53 8.53 -48.65
N GLY A 668 -20.35 7.80 -47.55
CA GLY A 668 -21.28 6.76 -47.06
C GLY A 668 -20.72 5.34 -47.11
N THR A 669 -19.65 5.08 -47.86
CA THR A 669 -19.13 3.72 -48.08
C THR A 669 -18.58 3.06 -46.81
N ALA A 670 -17.91 3.82 -45.94
CA ALA A 670 -17.40 3.31 -44.66
C ALA A 670 -18.53 2.82 -43.73
N SER A 671 -19.64 3.56 -43.68
CA SER A 671 -20.79 3.25 -42.83
C SER A 671 -21.55 2.01 -43.31
N VAL A 672 -21.67 1.83 -44.63
CA VAL A 672 -22.28 0.64 -45.24
C VAL A 672 -21.43 -0.60 -44.97
N ILE A 673 -20.11 -0.52 -45.18
CA ILE A 673 -19.18 -1.62 -44.90
C ILE A 673 -19.20 -1.96 -43.41
N GLY A 674 -19.15 -0.96 -42.53
CA GLY A 674 -19.22 -1.16 -41.08
C GLY A 674 -20.52 -1.84 -40.63
N SER A 675 -21.66 -1.46 -41.21
CA SER A 675 -22.96 -2.09 -40.89
C SER A 675 -23.04 -3.54 -41.36
N LEU A 676 -22.52 -3.85 -42.54
CA LEU A 676 -22.48 -5.22 -43.08
C LEU A 676 -21.53 -6.13 -42.30
N LEU A 677 -20.36 -5.62 -41.90
CA LEU A 677 -19.43 -6.34 -41.03
C LEU A 677 -20.05 -6.66 -39.66
N GLY A 678 -20.82 -5.72 -39.11
CA GLY A 678 -21.52 -5.90 -37.83
C GLY A 678 -22.69 -6.89 -37.83
N GLN A 679 -23.06 -7.44 -39.01
CA GLN A 679 -24.04 -8.51 -39.17
C GLN A 679 -23.42 -9.90 -39.31
N ILE A 680 -22.10 -10.01 -39.44
CA ILE A 680 -21.40 -11.28 -39.56
C ILE A 680 -21.24 -11.90 -38.17
N ASP A 681 -21.71 -13.13 -38.00
CA ASP A 681 -21.55 -13.90 -36.77
C ASP A 681 -20.09 -14.38 -36.63
N PRO A 682 -19.33 -13.92 -35.61
CA PRO A 682 -17.95 -14.34 -35.40
C PRO A 682 -17.82 -15.79 -34.94
N ALA A 683 -18.91 -16.43 -34.50
CA ALA A 683 -18.90 -17.85 -34.14
C ALA A 683 -18.95 -18.77 -35.39
N ASN A 684 -19.21 -18.23 -36.58
CA ASN A 684 -19.19 -19.00 -37.81
C ASN A 684 -17.73 -19.31 -38.25
N PRO A 685 -17.33 -20.59 -38.38
CA PRO A 685 -15.97 -20.98 -38.78
C PRO A 685 -15.54 -20.45 -40.15
N GLN A 686 -16.50 -20.10 -41.03
CA GLN A 686 -16.24 -19.55 -42.36
C GLN A 686 -16.28 -18.01 -42.41
N ALA A 687 -16.52 -17.33 -41.28
CA ALA A 687 -16.64 -15.87 -41.23
C ALA A 687 -15.38 -15.16 -41.75
N GLY A 688 -14.19 -15.64 -41.38
CA GLY A 688 -12.92 -15.06 -41.84
C GLY A 688 -12.76 -15.15 -43.36
N GLU A 689 -13.02 -16.33 -43.95
CA GLU A 689 -12.94 -16.55 -45.40
C GLU A 689 -14.02 -15.74 -46.16
N PHE A 690 -15.21 -15.60 -45.59
CA PHE A 690 -16.28 -14.77 -46.13
C PHE A 690 -15.92 -13.29 -46.11
N ILE A 691 -15.33 -12.79 -45.02
CA ILE A 691 -14.82 -11.41 -44.91
C ILE A 691 -13.75 -11.16 -45.97
N GLU A 692 -12.83 -12.11 -46.12
CA GLU A 692 -11.74 -12.03 -47.07
C GLU A 692 -12.24 -12.00 -48.52
N LYS A 693 -13.15 -12.89 -48.92
CA LYS A 693 -13.65 -12.93 -50.30
C LYS A 693 -14.61 -11.80 -50.64
N THR A 694 -15.37 -11.30 -49.67
CA THR A 694 -16.46 -10.33 -49.92
C THR A 694 -16.01 -8.89 -49.79
N PHE A 695 -15.25 -8.55 -48.74
CA PHE A 695 -14.92 -7.16 -48.42
C PHE A 695 -13.54 -6.73 -48.94
N GLN A 696 -12.58 -7.66 -49.11
CA GLN A 696 -11.25 -7.33 -49.65
C GLN A 696 -11.28 -6.72 -51.05
N PRO A 697 -12.07 -7.24 -52.02
CA PRO A 697 -12.13 -6.64 -53.36
C PRO A 697 -12.74 -5.23 -53.36
N ILE A 698 -13.58 -4.92 -52.36
CA ILE A 698 -14.25 -3.62 -52.22
C ILE A 698 -13.29 -2.59 -51.64
N ILE A 699 -12.58 -2.95 -50.56
CA ILE A 699 -11.60 -2.08 -49.87
C ILE A 699 -10.37 -1.83 -50.77
N GLY A 700 -9.93 -2.84 -51.52
CA GLY A 700 -8.77 -2.75 -52.41
C GLY A 700 -8.91 -1.73 -53.55
N LYS A 701 -10.12 -1.35 -53.95
CA LYS A 701 -10.38 -0.35 -55.02
C LYS A 701 -9.93 1.08 -54.65
N TYR A 702 -9.77 1.36 -53.36
CA TYR A 702 -9.43 2.70 -52.86
C TYR A 702 -7.92 2.89 -52.63
N ARG A 703 -7.08 1.88 -52.91
CA ARG A 703 -5.64 1.94 -52.73
C ARG A 703 -4.95 2.62 -53.92
N ASN A 704 -4.53 3.88 -53.76
CA ASN A 704 -3.77 4.60 -54.78
C ASN A 704 -2.25 4.38 -54.59
N PRO A 705 -1.48 3.85 -55.57
CA PRO A 705 -0.09 3.38 -55.33
C PRO A 705 0.99 4.47 -55.19
N GLY A 706 0.64 5.76 -55.29
CA GLY A 706 1.60 6.78 -55.76
C GLY A 706 2.07 7.88 -54.80
N ARG A 707 1.66 7.96 -53.52
CA ARG A 707 2.10 9.07 -52.64
C ARG A 707 2.30 8.63 -51.19
N ARG A 708 3.56 8.66 -50.71
CA ARG A 708 3.88 8.82 -49.28
C ARG A 708 4.44 10.23 -49.06
N PRO A 709 4.02 10.99 -48.03
CA PRO A 709 4.64 12.26 -47.69
C PRO A 709 6.01 12.05 -47.04
N SER A 710 6.93 12.95 -47.36
CA SER A 710 8.27 13.07 -46.80
C SER A 710 8.22 13.70 -45.40
N PHE A 711 8.77 13.03 -44.39
CA PHE A 711 9.24 13.66 -43.16
C PHE A 711 10.76 13.45 -43.08
N GLY A 712 11.50 14.45 -43.56
CA GLY A 712 12.94 14.57 -43.38
C GLY A 712 13.27 15.39 -42.13
N GLY A 713 14.29 14.96 -41.39
CA GLY A 713 14.85 15.76 -40.28
C GLY A 713 15.68 15.01 -39.25
N ARG A 714 16.78 14.38 -39.70
CA ARG A 714 18.02 14.05 -38.94
C ARG A 714 17.89 13.49 -37.51
N GLY A 715 18.14 12.18 -37.42
CA GLY A 715 18.40 11.43 -36.18
C GLY A 715 17.40 10.30 -35.98
N ILE A 716 17.52 9.21 -36.75
CA ILE A 716 16.68 8.01 -36.58
C ILE A 716 17.50 6.96 -35.83
N VAL A 717 17.11 6.69 -34.58
CA VAL A 717 16.75 5.32 -34.18
C VAL A 717 15.27 5.36 -33.80
N GLY A 718 14.43 5.50 -34.82
CA GLY A 718 12.98 5.34 -34.72
C GLY A 718 12.64 3.86 -34.80
N GLY A 719 12.93 3.14 -33.72
CA GLY A 719 12.71 1.70 -33.59
C GLY A 719 12.64 1.25 -32.13
N PHE A 720 12.29 2.15 -31.21
CA PHE A 720 12.03 1.82 -29.81
C PHE A 720 10.69 2.43 -29.44
N GLY A 721 9.69 1.58 -29.28
CA GLY A 721 8.41 1.97 -28.71
C GLY A 721 8.66 2.58 -27.32
N VAL A 722 7.95 3.68 -27.07
CA VAL A 722 7.90 4.42 -25.80
C VAL A 722 7.89 3.43 -24.62
N GLY A 723 8.85 3.61 -23.71
CA GLY A 723 9.07 2.74 -22.57
C GLY A 723 7.80 2.50 -21.75
N THR A 724 7.42 1.23 -21.68
CA THR A 724 6.62 0.74 -20.56
C THR A 724 7.53 0.77 -19.33
N PRO A 725 7.10 1.33 -18.18
CA PRO A 725 7.86 1.27 -16.94
C PRO A 725 8.27 -0.17 -16.61
N VAL A 726 9.45 -0.36 -16.02
CA VAL A 726 9.96 -1.66 -15.56
C VAL A 726 8.89 -2.34 -14.70
N ALA A 727 8.31 -3.42 -15.24
CA ALA A 727 7.17 -4.10 -14.65
C ALA A 727 7.56 -4.85 -13.37
N LEU A 728 6.70 -4.74 -12.35
CA LEU A 728 6.66 -5.68 -11.23
C LEU A 728 6.70 -7.13 -11.74
N ALA A 729 7.51 -8.00 -11.15
CA ALA A 729 7.51 -9.41 -11.54
C ALA A 729 6.23 -10.11 -11.06
N GLU A 730 5.74 -11.10 -11.82
CA GLU A 730 4.59 -11.91 -11.44
C GLU A 730 4.81 -12.56 -10.06
N GLY A 731 3.78 -12.54 -9.21
CA GLY A 731 3.82 -13.10 -7.86
C GLY A 731 4.39 -12.17 -6.78
N ILE A 732 4.82 -10.95 -7.13
CA ILE A 732 5.27 -9.96 -6.14
C ILE A 732 4.07 -9.23 -5.52
N VAL A 733 4.01 -9.22 -4.19
CA VAL A 733 3.03 -8.45 -3.42
C VAL A 733 3.29 -6.96 -3.61
N PHE A 734 2.29 -6.22 -4.06
CA PHE A 734 2.43 -4.78 -4.32
C PHE A 734 1.42 -3.93 -3.56
N ALA A 735 0.33 -4.52 -3.06
CA ALA A 735 -0.66 -3.84 -2.25
C ALA A 735 -1.30 -4.79 -1.23
N ASP A 736 -1.88 -4.23 -0.18
CA ASP A 736 -2.75 -4.95 0.77
C ASP A 736 -4.05 -4.22 1.02
N PHE A 737 -5.07 -5.01 1.35
CA PHE A 737 -6.39 -4.54 1.75
C PHE A 737 -6.89 -5.39 2.92
N TYR A 738 -8.05 -5.02 3.46
CA TYR A 738 -8.76 -5.83 4.43
C TYR A 738 -10.25 -5.82 4.18
N LEU A 739 -10.90 -6.84 4.71
CA LEU A 739 -12.34 -6.90 4.94
C LEU A 739 -12.60 -6.87 6.45
N PRO A 740 -13.62 -6.12 6.91
CA PRO A 740 -13.96 -6.04 8.33
C PRO A 740 -14.68 -7.29 8.86
N TYR A 741 -14.68 -8.37 8.09
CA TYR A 741 -15.29 -9.66 8.41
C TYR A 741 -14.43 -10.79 7.84
N GLN A 742 -14.53 -11.98 8.43
CA GLN A 742 -14.01 -13.21 7.85
C GLN A 742 -14.81 -13.52 6.59
N CYS A 743 -14.13 -13.54 5.44
CA CYS A 743 -14.70 -14.05 4.21
C CYS A 743 -14.22 -15.48 3.99
N CYS A 744 -15.05 -16.29 3.33
CA CYS A 744 -14.65 -17.62 2.88
C CYS A 744 -14.40 -18.64 4.01
N GLY A 745 -15.24 -18.61 5.06
CA GLY A 745 -15.24 -19.68 6.08
C GLY A 745 -15.51 -21.05 5.46
N ASP A 746 -14.89 -22.09 6.03
CA ASP A 746 -15.06 -23.49 5.64
C ASP A 746 -16.56 -23.82 5.61
N GLY A 747 -17.08 -24.06 4.40
CA GLY A 747 -18.48 -24.35 4.18
C GLY A 747 -18.85 -25.70 4.78
N SER A 748 -19.31 -25.74 6.03
CA SER A 748 -20.52 -26.41 6.52
C SER A 748 -20.50 -26.57 8.05
N THR A 749 -21.55 -26.09 8.72
CA THR A 749 -21.83 -26.39 10.13
C THR A 749 -22.59 -27.71 10.21
N ILE A 750 -21.90 -28.82 10.51
CA ILE A 750 -22.52 -30.04 11.03
C ILE A 750 -21.66 -30.58 12.19
N GLN A 751 -22.21 -30.60 13.39
CA GLN A 751 -21.66 -31.30 14.56
C GLN A 751 -21.80 -32.82 14.40
N TYR A 752 -20.79 -33.59 14.84
CA TYR A 752 -20.90 -35.04 15.00
C TYR A 752 -21.03 -35.45 16.47
N THR A 753 -21.96 -36.35 16.76
CA THR A 753 -22.04 -37.09 18.03
C THR A 753 -21.42 -38.47 17.82
N ILE A 754 -20.45 -38.87 18.64
CA ILE A 754 -19.80 -40.18 18.58
C ILE A 754 -20.57 -41.15 19.50
N ASN A 755 -21.10 -42.23 18.94
CA ASN A 755 -21.47 -43.43 19.70
C ASN A 755 -20.46 -44.53 19.33
N GLU A 756 -19.66 -44.97 20.29
CA GLU A 756 -18.71 -46.07 20.10
C GLU A 756 -19.43 -47.43 20.15
N ILE A 757 -19.25 -48.23 19.09
CA ILE A 757 -19.43 -49.68 19.14
C ILE A 757 -18.03 -50.29 18.98
N SER A 758 -17.64 -51.14 19.93
CA SER A 758 -16.39 -51.91 19.89
C SER A 758 -16.28 -52.72 18.60
N GLN A 759 -15.32 -52.37 17.73
CA GLN A 759 -15.00 -53.09 16.50
C GLN A 759 -14.03 -54.25 16.79
N ALA A 760 -14.27 -55.39 16.13
CA ALA A 760 -13.41 -56.58 16.20
C ALA A 760 -11.99 -56.27 15.68
N LEU A 761 -10.97 -57.00 16.17
CA LEU A 761 -9.58 -56.85 15.74
C LEU A 761 -9.49 -56.95 14.22
N ALA A 762 -9.04 -55.87 13.59
CA ALA A 762 -8.78 -55.76 12.16
C ALA A 762 -7.44 -55.05 11.98
N VAL A 763 -6.70 -55.42 10.92
CA VAL A 763 -5.42 -54.83 10.60
C VAL A 763 -5.34 -54.63 9.09
N ASP A 764 -4.95 -53.42 8.68
CA ASP A 764 -4.83 -53.00 7.29
C ASP A 764 -3.39 -52.66 6.94
N ILE A 765 -2.98 -52.94 5.69
CA ILE A 765 -1.74 -52.39 5.13
C ILE A 765 -2.06 -51.01 4.59
N THR A 766 -1.57 -49.96 5.25
CA THR A 766 -1.83 -48.56 4.86
C THR A 766 -0.91 -48.08 3.72
N GLY A 767 0.15 -48.83 3.43
CA GLY A 767 1.06 -48.52 2.33
C GLY A 767 2.26 -49.46 2.29
N SER A 768 2.96 -49.46 1.17
CA SER A 768 4.31 -50.04 1.10
C SER A 768 5.21 -49.17 0.24
N GLU A 769 6.41 -48.93 0.70
CA GLU A 769 7.42 -48.14 0.02
C GLU A 769 8.73 -48.93 -0.14
N CYS A 770 9.52 -48.54 -1.12
CA CYS A 770 10.83 -49.13 -1.36
C CYS A 770 11.86 -48.19 -0.74
N ILE A 771 12.48 -48.61 0.37
CA ILE A 771 13.58 -47.88 1.02
C ILE A 771 14.84 -48.72 0.86
N ASP A 772 15.88 -48.14 0.27
CA ASP A 772 17.20 -48.78 0.07
C ASP A 772 17.16 -50.17 -0.60
N GLY A 773 16.25 -50.36 -1.55
CA GLY A 773 16.09 -51.64 -2.26
C GLY A 773 15.37 -52.73 -1.44
N GLN A 774 14.80 -52.38 -0.29
CA GLN A 774 13.93 -53.24 0.51
C GLN A 774 12.50 -52.69 0.54
N GLN A 775 11.53 -53.58 0.64
CA GLN A 775 10.11 -53.24 0.75
C GLN A 775 9.76 -53.00 2.23
N VAL A 776 9.44 -51.77 2.60
CA VAL A 776 8.91 -51.42 3.91
C VAL A 776 7.38 -51.35 3.80
N VAL A 777 6.68 -52.04 4.69
CA VAL A 777 5.22 -52.15 4.67
C VAL A 777 4.64 -51.60 5.96
N HIS A 778 3.71 -50.66 5.83
CA HIS A 778 3.07 -49.96 6.94
C HIS A 778 1.75 -50.62 7.29
N PHE A 779 1.56 -50.95 8.57
CA PHE A 779 0.36 -51.60 9.10
C PHE A 779 -0.39 -50.67 10.05
N LEU A 780 -1.72 -50.72 10.02
CA LEU A 780 -2.62 -50.05 10.94
C LEU A 780 -3.60 -51.06 11.53
N VAL A 781 -3.62 -51.19 12.86
CA VAL A 781 -4.62 -51.94 13.61
C VAL A 781 -5.86 -51.05 13.80
N THR A 782 -6.99 -51.45 13.23
CA THR A 782 -8.24 -50.68 13.17
C THR A 782 -9.31 -51.16 14.16
N GLY A 783 -9.10 -52.27 14.87
CA GLY A 783 -9.99 -52.74 15.95
C GLY A 783 -9.28 -53.60 17.01
N GLY A 784 -10.01 -54.18 17.97
CA GLY A 784 -9.45 -55.01 19.05
C GLY A 784 -8.94 -54.21 20.27
N THR A 785 -8.35 -54.91 21.25
CA THR A 785 -7.90 -54.28 22.53
C THR A 785 -6.38 -54.32 22.68
N ALA A 786 -5.73 -53.17 22.77
CA ALA A 786 -4.29 -53.08 23.04
C ALA A 786 -3.91 -53.69 24.41
N PRO A 787 -2.66 -54.14 24.61
CA PRO A 787 -1.50 -54.13 23.69
C PRO A 787 -1.59 -55.13 22.52
N TYR A 788 -1.06 -54.73 21.36
CA TYR A 788 -0.99 -55.57 20.16
C TYR A 788 0.38 -56.23 20.02
N LYS A 789 0.42 -57.43 19.42
CA LYS A 789 1.67 -58.11 19.06
C LYS A 789 1.65 -58.53 17.60
N ALA A 790 2.64 -58.12 16.82
CA ALA A 790 2.87 -58.57 15.45
C ALA A 790 4.01 -59.60 15.44
N ASN A 791 3.74 -60.81 14.93
CA ASN A 791 4.67 -61.95 14.92
C ASN A 791 5.32 -62.22 16.30
N GLY A 792 4.56 -62.00 17.39
CA GLY A 792 5.01 -62.18 18.77
C GLY A 792 5.67 -60.97 19.43
N ASN A 793 6.03 -59.92 18.68
CA ASN A 793 6.65 -58.70 19.20
C ASN A 793 5.61 -57.61 19.47
N THR A 794 5.73 -56.91 20.60
CA THR A 794 4.82 -55.81 20.95
C THR A 794 4.93 -54.67 19.94
N VAL A 795 3.79 -54.24 19.41
CA VAL A 795 3.69 -53.15 18.42
C VAL A 795 2.61 -52.15 18.80
N ASN A 796 2.76 -50.92 18.34
CA ASN A 796 1.72 -49.90 18.45
C ASN A 796 0.61 -50.16 17.42
N SER A 797 -0.49 -49.41 17.50
CA SER A 797 -1.58 -49.49 16.52
C SER A 797 -1.13 -49.14 15.09
N ARG A 798 -0.02 -48.40 14.92
CA ARG A 798 0.70 -48.27 13.64
C ARG A 798 2.11 -48.81 13.79
N PHE A 799 2.55 -49.64 12.86
CA PHE A 799 3.90 -50.22 12.87
C PHE A 799 4.33 -50.64 11.47
N ASP A 800 5.65 -50.74 11.27
CA ASP A 800 6.25 -51.07 9.99
C ASP A 800 7.04 -52.37 10.07
N LEU A 801 7.04 -53.16 8.99
CA LEU A 801 7.89 -54.34 8.83
C LEU A 801 8.63 -54.32 7.50
N GLN A 802 9.87 -54.81 7.50
CA GLN A 802 10.75 -54.84 6.33
C GLN A 802 10.76 -56.21 5.67
N PHE A 803 10.71 -56.23 4.34
CA PHE A 803 10.78 -57.40 3.47
C PHE A 803 11.84 -57.16 2.38
N GLY A 804 12.55 -58.20 1.94
CA GLY A 804 13.51 -58.09 0.83
C GLY A 804 12.83 -57.78 -0.50
N SER A 805 13.59 -57.27 -1.48
CA SER A 805 13.06 -57.03 -2.83
C SER A 805 12.48 -58.33 -3.40
N ASN A 806 11.23 -58.26 -3.88
CA ASN A 806 10.48 -59.40 -4.39
C ASN A 806 10.17 -60.52 -3.36
N GLN A 807 10.25 -60.22 -2.06
CA GLN A 807 9.91 -61.15 -0.99
C GLN A 807 8.47 -60.94 -0.52
N SER A 808 7.67 -62.00 -0.48
CA SER A 808 6.37 -62.02 0.21
C SER A 808 6.52 -62.58 1.62
N GLY A 809 5.59 -62.27 2.52
CA GLY A 809 5.61 -62.81 3.87
C GLY A 809 4.27 -62.70 4.58
N THR A 810 4.14 -63.43 5.69
CA THR A 810 2.92 -63.45 6.50
C THR A 810 3.15 -62.74 7.82
N VAL A 811 2.22 -61.87 8.21
CA VAL A 811 2.25 -61.14 9.48
C VAL A 811 1.00 -61.49 10.29
N VAL A 812 1.19 -62.05 11.49
CA VAL A 812 0.11 -62.38 12.42
C VAL A 812 0.08 -61.32 13.52
N VAL A 813 -1.03 -60.60 13.63
CA VAL A 813 -1.26 -59.60 14.67
C VAL A 813 -2.28 -60.13 15.68
N THR A 814 -1.94 -60.05 16.97
CA THR A 814 -2.79 -60.48 18.08
C THR A 814 -3.08 -59.32 19.02
N ASP A 815 -4.29 -59.30 19.60
CA ASP A 815 -4.67 -58.33 20.62
C ASP A 815 -4.64 -58.93 22.04
N ASN A 816 -4.90 -58.10 23.04
CA ASN A 816 -4.85 -58.50 24.45
C ASN A 816 -6.00 -59.41 24.90
N THR A 817 -7.05 -59.55 24.08
CA THR A 817 -8.18 -60.46 24.35
C THR A 817 -8.01 -61.82 23.68
N GLY A 818 -6.92 -62.01 22.93
CA GLY A 818 -6.59 -63.26 22.23
C GLY A 818 -7.13 -63.32 20.80
N GLY A 819 -7.72 -62.24 20.27
CA GLY A 819 -8.08 -62.15 18.86
C GLY A 819 -6.81 -62.12 17.99
N SER A 820 -6.83 -62.82 16.85
CA SER A 820 -5.69 -62.88 15.92
C SER A 820 -6.10 -62.65 14.47
N VAL A 821 -5.39 -61.79 13.76
CA VAL A 821 -5.57 -61.52 12.32
C VAL A 821 -4.26 -61.80 11.59
N THR A 822 -4.35 -62.58 10.51
CA THR A 822 -3.20 -62.93 9.67
C THR A 822 -3.28 -62.19 8.35
N ILE A 823 -2.27 -61.40 8.02
CA ILE A 823 -2.16 -60.62 6.78
C ILE A 823 -1.06 -61.20 5.90
N GLN A 824 -1.36 -61.34 4.60
CA GLN A 824 -0.39 -61.68 3.58
C GLN A 824 0.18 -60.42 2.94
N VAL A 825 1.50 -60.28 2.97
CA VAL A 825 2.22 -59.16 2.36
C VAL A 825 2.65 -59.55 0.94
N PRO A 826 2.15 -58.86 -0.10
CA PRO A 826 2.52 -59.16 -1.48
C PRO A 826 3.96 -58.72 -1.79
N ALA A 827 4.66 -59.53 -2.59
CA ALA A 827 6.01 -59.24 -3.04
C ALA A 827 6.03 -58.00 -3.97
N LYS A 828 6.92 -57.04 -3.70
CA LYS A 828 7.14 -55.84 -4.52
C LYS A 828 8.60 -55.78 -4.98
N THR A 829 8.81 -55.64 -6.28
CA THR A 829 10.15 -55.44 -6.85
C THR A 829 10.56 -53.98 -6.68
N CYS A 830 11.66 -53.74 -5.98
CA CYS A 830 12.23 -52.41 -5.78
C CYS A 830 13.46 -52.21 -6.68
N GLU A 831 13.37 -51.31 -7.67
CA GLU A 831 14.51 -50.89 -8.51
C GLU A 831 15.39 -49.85 -7.79
N PRO A 832 16.69 -49.73 -8.14
CA PRO A 832 17.58 -48.77 -7.49
C PRO A 832 17.09 -47.32 -7.69
N PRO A 833 17.08 -46.47 -6.65
CA PRO A 833 16.55 -45.11 -6.75
C PRO A 833 17.46 -44.21 -7.61
N CYS A 834 16.85 -43.44 -8.52
CA CYS A 834 17.56 -42.33 -9.17
C CYS A 834 17.52 -41.08 -8.28
N ASN A 835 18.68 -40.75 -7.71
CA ASN A 835 18.83 -39.68 -6.73
C ASN A 835 19.05 -38.29 -7.37
N LEU A 836 18.71 -38.11 -8.65
CA LEU A 836 18.83 -36.82 -9.36
C LEU A 836 17.51 -36.02 -9.32
N PRO A 837 17.56 -34.68 -9.24
CA PRO A 837 16.36 -33.83 -9.29
C PRO A 837 15.48 -34.11 -10.52
N CYS A 838 14.18 -33.83 -10.41
CA CYS A 838 13.16 -34.14 -11.42
C CYS A 838 13.27 -35.55 -12.04
N LYS A 839 13.65 -36.58 -11.26
CA LYS A 839 13.86 -37.95 -11.76
C LYS A 839 14.90 -38.02 -12.89
N GLY A 840 15.93 -37.18 -12.83
CA GLY A 840 17.00 -37.06 -13.82
C GLY A 840 16.61 -36.40 -15.14
N ILE A 841 15.39 -35.86 -15.26
CA ILE A 841 14.97 -35.16 -16.48
C ILE A 841 15.56 -33.76 -16.51
N VAL A 842 16.33 -33.44 -17.54
CA VAL A 842 16.91 -32.11 -17.74
C VAL A 842 16.49 -31.51 -19.08
N THR A 843 16.35 -30.19 -19.12
CA THR A 843 16.20 -29.42 -20.35
C THR A 843 17.49 -28.67 -20.65
N ARG A 844 18.00 -28.80 -21.88
CA ARG A 844 19.22 -28.16 -22.37
C ARG A 844 18.85 -27.21 -23.50
N CYS A 845 19.05 -25.91 -23.34
CA CYS A 845 18.68 -24.91 -24.35
C CYS A 845 19.82 -23.94 -24.64
N LEU A 846 19.85 -23.40 -25.85
CA LEU A 846 20.75 -22.33 -26.27
C LEU A 846 20.20 -20.95 -25.87
N TYR A 847 21.11 -20.09 -25.44
CA TYR A 847 20.89 -18.70 -25.05
C TYR A 847 21.96 -17.82 -25.72
N PRO A 848 21.60 -16.60 -26.17
CA PRO A 848 22.57 -15.64 -26.66
C PRO A 848 23.47 -15.15 -25.51
N THR A 849 24.72 -14.80 -25.81
CA THR A 849 25.65 -14.26 -24.82
C THR A 849 25.42 -12.77 -24.58
N TRP A 850 25.85 -12.30 -23.41
CA TRP A 850 25.67 -10.91 -22.95
C TRP A 850 26.60 -9.89 -23.64
N MET A 851 27.56 -10.35 -24.44
CA MET A 851 28.47 -9.50 -25.21
C MET A 851 28.80 -10.18 -26.53
N VAL A 852 28.86 -9.39 -27.61
CA VAL A 852 29.33 -9.85 -28.93
C VAL A 852 30.84 -9.82 -29.03
N LEU A 853 31.41 -10.61 -29.95
CA LEU A 853 32.84 -10.65 -30.27
C LEU A 853 33.31 -9.22 -30.63
N PRO A 854 34.23 -8.62 -29.85
CA PRO A 854 34.69 -7.26 -30.10
C PRO A 854 35.54 -7.19 -31.37
N ASN A 855 35.53 -6.02 -32.02
CA ASN A 855 36.39 -5.74 -33.18
C ASN A 855 37.87 -5.56 -32.75
N GLN A 856 38.70 -4.85 -33.52
CA GLN A 856 40.08 -4.51 -33.13
C GLN A 856 40.20 -3.64 -31.87
N HIS A 857 39.08 -3.19 -31.30
CA HIS A 857 39.04 -2.41 -30.08
C HIS A 857 39.37 -3.29 -28.86
N VAL A 858 40.27 -2.79 -28.00
CA VAL A 858 40.66 -3.44 -26.75
C VAL A 858 39.93 -2.74 -25.63
N TYR A 859 39.02 -3.43 -24.96
CA TYR A 859 38.41 -2.93 -23.73
C TYR A 859 39.36 -3.21 -22.58
N ASP A 860 40.14 -2.20 -22.18
CA ASP A 860 41.04 -2.29 -21.02
C ASP A 860 40.23 -2.64 -19.76
N ALA A 861 40.78 -3.50 -18.90
CA ALA A 861 40.14 -3.89 -17.64
C ALA A 861 39.70 -2.68 -16.79
N LYS A 862 40.41 -1.55 -16.88
CA LYS A 862 40.07 -0.31 -16.15
C LYS A 862 38.77 0.35 -16.63
N LEU A 863 38.33 0.03 -17.84
CA LEU A 863 37.11 0.57 -18.44
C LEU A 863 35.92 -0.38 -18.27
N ILE A 864 36.12 -1.55 -17.66
CA ILE A 864 35.07 -2.55 -17.43
C ILE A 864 34.81 -2.65 -15.93
N LEU A 865 33.59 -2.32 -15.51
CA LEU A 865 33.09 -2.48 -14.16
C LEU A 865 31.98 -3.52 -14.14
N ILE A 866 32.16 -4.62 -13.39
CA ILE A 866 31.06 -5.54 -13.11
C ILE A 866 30.30 -5.01 -11.89
N GLU A 867 29.05 -4.63 -12.08
CA GLU A 867 28.22 -4.03 -11.02
C GLU A 867 27.40 -5.08 -10.27
N ILE A 868 26.85 -6.06 -11.01
CA ILE A 868 26.02 -7.13 -10.45
C ILE A 868 26.35 -8.43 -11.18
N ALA A 869 26.62 -9.49 -10.45
CA ALA A 869 26.69 -10.84 -10.99
C ALA A 869 26.18 -11.81 -9.93
N TYR A 870 25.05 -12.47 -10.19
CA TYR A 870 24.51 -13.49 -9.28
C TYR A 870 23.81 -14.59 -10.06
N LEU A 871 23.73 -15.77 -9.44
CA LEU A 871 22.89 -16.88 -9.89
C LEU A 871 22.01 -17.33 -8.72
N THR A 872 20.70 -17.36 -8.97
CA THR A 872 19.72 -18.00 -8.10
C THR A 872 19.22 -19.28 -8.74
N ILE A 873 19.10 -20.36 -7.97
CA ILE A 873 18.40 -21.60 -8.35
C ILE A 873 17.38 -21.86 -7.25
N THR A 874 16.14 -22.16 -7.62
CA THR A 874 15.02 -22.42 -6.70
C THR A 874 14.36 -23.75 -7.05
N ASP A 875 14.23 -24.63 -6.06
CA ASP A 875 13.52 -25.91 -6.17
C ASP A 875 12.14 -25.87 -5.47
N GLU A 876 11.42 -26.99 -5.49
CA GLU A 876 10.09 -27.14 -4.85
C GLU A 876 10.11 -26.92 -3.32
N ASN A 877 11.27 -27.05 -2.68
CA ASN A 877 11.47 -26.83 -1.24
C ASN A 877 11.97 -25.41 -0.92
N GLY A 878 12.13 -24.55 -1.92
CA GLY A 878 12.58 -23.18 -1.75
C GLY A 878 14.06 -23.03 -1.41
N LEU A 879 14.92 -24.01 -1.75
CA LEU A 879 16.37 -23.82 -1.61
C LEU A 879 16.81 -22.68 -2.55
N VAL A 880 17.47 -21.66 -2.01
CA VAL A 880 17.96 -20.52 -2.81
C VAL A 880 19.48 -20.49 -2.76
N LEU A 881 20.14 -20.66 -3.92
CA LEU A 881 21.57 -20.42 -4.06
C LEU A 881 21.85 -18.94 -4.36
N PHE A 882 22.94 -18.42 -3.80
CA PHE A 882 23.40 -17.06 -4.05
C PHE A 882 24.90 -17.03 -3.92
N ASP A 883 25.54 -16.27 -4.80
CA ASP A 883 26.98 -16.12 -4.73
C ASP A 883 27.36 -14.70 -5.13
N GLU A 884 27.51 -13.83 -4.13
CA GLU A 884 27.99 -12.44 -4.28
C GLU A 884 29.45 -12.37 -4.75
N GLN A 885 30.14 -13.52 -4.82
CA GLN A 885 31.55 -13.59 -5.16
C GLN A 885 31.80 -13.57 -6.69
N PHE A 886 30.77 -13.76 -7.53
CA PHE A 886 30.92 -13.72 -8.99
C PHE A 886 31.42 -12.37 -9.50
N VAL A 887 30.96 -11.27 -8.89
CA VAL A 887 31.43 -9.92 -9.24
C VAL A 887 32.95 -9.87 -9.10
N LYS A 888 33.46 -10.27 -7.93
CA LYS A 888 34.89 -10.25 -7.65
C LYS A 888 35.68 -11.25 -8.50
N ASP A 889 35.19 -12.47 -8.70
CA ASP A 889 35.91 -13.48 -9.51
C ASP A 889 36.04 -13.06 -10.98
N ILE A 890 34.99 -12.47 -11.55
CA ILE A 890 35.02 -11.95 -12.92
C ILE A 890 35.94 -10.73 -12.99
N THR A 891 35.87 -9.82 -12.02
CA THR A 891 36.76 -8.65 -11.94
C THR A 891 38.23 -9.03 -11.81
N ASP A 892 38.58 -9.99 -10.94
CA ASP A 892 39.95 -10.46 -10.75
C ASP A 892 40.50 -11.09 -12.04
N TYR A 893 39.68 -11.88 -12.73
CA TYR A 893 40.05 -12.48 -14.01
C TYR A 893 40.26 -11.41 -15.11
N LEU A 894 39.40 -10.40 -15.18
CA LEU A 894 39.55 -9.27 -16.11
C LEU A 894 40.86 -8.51 -15.86
N GLN A 895 41.22 -8.29 -14.59
CA GLN A 895 42.48 -7.66 -14.22
C GLN A 895 43.69 -8.52 -14.61
N GLN A 896 43.61 -9.85 -14.40
CA GLN A 896 44.67 -10.78 -14.79
C GLN A 896 44.91 -10.82 -16.31
N THR A 897 43.84 -10.77 -17.11
CA THR A 897 43.95 -10.82 -18.58
C THR A 897 44.18 -9.46 -19.24
N GLY A 898 44.14 -8.37 -18.47
CA GLY A 898 44.32 -7.01 -18.95
C GLY A 898 43.13 -6.49 -19.78
N GLY A 899 41.93 -7.02 -19.55
CA GLY A 899 40.70 -6.65 -20.27
C GLY A 899 40.26 -7.66 -21.34
N ILE A 900 39.35 -7.22 -22.21
CA ILE A 900 38.70 -8.06 -23.24
C ILE A 900 39.07 -7.54 -24.64
N LYS A 901 39.60 -8.45 -25.47
CA LYS A 901 39.97 -8.22 -26.86
C LYS A 901 39.55 -9.41 -27.72
N LYS A 902 39.52 -9.24 -29.04
CA LYS A 902 39.13 -10.30 -29.98
C LYS A 902 39.86 -11.64 -29.73
N ALA A 903 41.15 -11.59 -29.40
CA ALA A 903 41.99 -12.78 -29.22
C ALA A 903 41.70 -13.58 -27.93
N ASN A 904 41.15 -12.97 -26.86
CA ASN A 904 40.87 -13.65 -25.59
C ASN A 904 39.36 -13.73 -25.26
N TYR A 905 38.49 -13.22 -26.14
CA TYR A 905 37.05 -13.18 -25.92
C TYR A 905 36.45 -14.56 -25.62
N HIS A 906 36.79 -15.58 -26.42
CA HIS A 906 36.25 -16.92 -26.22
C HIS A 906 36.75 -17.56 -24.92
N ASP A 907 38.03 -17.37 -24.60
CA ASP A 907 38.63 -17.85 -23.35
C ASP A 907 37.98 -17.19 -22.14
N PHE A 908 37.69 -15.89 -22.24
CA PHE A 908 37.01 -15.13 -21.20
C PHE A 908 35.57 -15.62 -20.99
N MET A 909 34.78 -15.78 -22.06
CA MET A 909 33.40 -16.28 -21.96
C MET A 909 33.35 -17.70 -21.39
N LYS A 910 34.32 -18.54 -21.76
CA LYS A 910 34.47 -19.89 -21.21
C LYS A 910 34.85 -19.86 -19.73
N ALA A 911 35.79 -18.99 -19.33
CA ALA A 911 36.19 -18.82 -17.94
C ALA A 911 35.01 -18.41 -17.06
N VAL A 912 34.15 -17.49 -17.51
CA VAL A 912 32.93 -17.10 -16.80
C VAL A 912 31.98 -18.29 -16.63
N ALA A 913 31.74 -19.08 -17.68
CA ALA A 913 30.91 -20.29 -17.59
C ALA A 913 31.49 -21.33 -16.62
N ASP A 914 32.80 -21.57 -16.67
CA ASP A 914 33.50 -22.52 -15.79
C ASP A 914 33.49 -22.06 -14.33
N MET A 915 33.63 -20.75 -14.06
CA MET A 915 33.50 -20.18 -12.72
C MET A 915 32.10 -20.42 -12.14
N ILE A 916 31.06 -20.22 -12.95
CA ILE A 916 29.66 -20.49 -12.56
C ILE A 916 29.47 -21.98 -12.27
N ASN A 917 29.86 -22.85 -13.21
CA ASN A 917 29.70 -24.30 -13.06
C ASN A 917 30.41 -24.85 -11.82
N LYS A 918 31.67 -24.45 -11.59
CA LYS A 918 32.45 -24.91 -10.42
C LYS A 918 31.75 -24.59 -9.10
N ARG A 919 31.08 -23.44 -9.01
CA ARG A 919 30.31 -23.03 -7.82
C ARG A 919 29.00 -23.80 -7.73
N VAL A 920 28.28 -23.97 -8.84
CA VAL A 920 27.04 -24.77 -8.88
C VAL A 920 27.29 -26.23 -8.50
N ASP A 921 28.39 -26.84 -8.97
CA ASP A 921 28.80 -28.20 -8.62
C ASP A 921 29.06 -28.36 -7.12
N LYS A 922 29.75 -27.38 -6.52
CA LYS A 922 30.05 -27.38 -5.08
C LYS A 922 28.80 -27.24 -4.21
N LEU A 923 27.84 -26.40 -4.63
CA LEU A 923 26.74 -25.97 -3.76
C LEU A 923 25.41 -26.72 -4.03
N SER A 924 25.20 -27.23 -5.23
CA SER A 924 23.94 -27.90 -5.62
C SER A 924 24.14 -29.16 -6.47
N LYS A 925 25.33 -29.78 -6.40
CA LYS A 925 25.64 -31.04 -7.09
C LYS A 925 25.32 -31.00 -8.60
N GLY A 926 25.56 -29.88 -9.25
CA GLY A 926 25.37 -29.74 -10.71
C GLY A 926 23.91 -29.54 -11.16
N SER A 927 23.07 -28.95 -10.30
CA SER A 927 21.65 -28.65 -10.60
C SER A 927 21.43 -27.74 -11.83
N LEU A 928 22.46 -26.95 -12.19
CA LEU A 928 22.53 -26.15 -13.40
C LEU A 928 23.90 -26.34 -14.04
N LYS A 929 23.97 -26.39 -15.36
CA LYS A 929 25.26 -26.40 -16.08
C LYS A 929 25.21 -25.46 -17.27
N ILE A 930 26.21 -24.60 -17.39
CA ILE A 930 26.35 -23.61 -18.47
C ILE A 930 27.57 -23.98 -19.31
N GLU A 931 27.37 -24.28 -20.58
CA GLU A 931 28.47 -24.57 -21.51
C GLU A 931 28.58 -23.41 -22.50
N TYR A 932 29.78 -22.89 -22.71
CA TYR A 932 30.03 -21.90 -23.76
C TYR A 932 30.40 -22.61 -25.07
N LEU A 933 29.52 -22.53 -26.07
CA LEU A 933 29.65 -23.20 -27.35
C LEU A 933 30.15 -22.22 -28.42
N VAL A 934 31.22 -22.58 -29.11
CA VAL A 934 31.78 -21.82 -30.23
C VAL A 934 31.70 -22.66 -31.49
N LYS A 935 30.96 -22.18 -32.49
CA LYS A 935 30.80 -22.85 -33.79
C LYS A 935 31.82 -22.36 -34.82
N ASP A 936 32.16 -21.08 -34.78
CA ASP A 936 33.14 -20.40 -35.62
C ASP A 936 33.86 -19.37 -34.72
N ASP A 937 35.20 -19.39 -34.70
CA ASP A 937 36.04 -18.52 -33.87
C ASP A 937 36.01 -17.05 -34.31
N LYS A 938 35.36 -16.79 -35.44
CA LYS A 938 35.15 -15.45 -35.99
C LYS A 938 33.80 -14.83 -35.59
N VAL A 939 32.97 -15.49 -34.79
CA VAL A 939 31.66 -14.98 -34.31
C VAL A 939 31.46 -15.24 -32.82
N SER A 940 30.55 -14.51 -32.19
CA SER A 940 30.17 -14.75 -30.80
C SER A 940 29.63 -16.17 -30.59
N GLY A 941 30.08 -16.83 -29.52
CA GLY A 941 29.53 -18.12 -29.09
C GLY A 941 28.12 -18.01 -28.50
N GLN A 942 27.63 -19.10 -27.93
CA GLN A 942 26.30 -19.22 -27.31
C GLN A 942 26.44 -19.93 -25.96
N PHE A 943 25.56 -19.62 -25.01
CA PHE A 943 25.44 -20.42 -23.79
C PHE A 943 24.45 -21.56 -24.00
N MET A 944 24.89 -22.79 -23.75
CA MET A 944 24.00 -23.93 -23.57
C MET A 944 23.75 -24.12 -22.08
N ILE A 945 22.54 -23.82 -21.63
CA ILE A 945 22.16 -23.96 -20.23
C ILE A 945 21.34 -25.23 -20.06
N THR A 946 21.86 -26.15 -19.25
CA THR A 946 21.21 -27.38 -18.81
C THR A 946 20.61 -27.13 -17.43
N SER A 947 19.31 -27.34 -17.30
CA SER A 947 18.56 -27.11 -16.05
C SER A 947 17.47 -28.16 -15.86
N TYR A 948 17.13 -28.41 -14.60
CA TYR A 948 16.03 -29.27 -14.20
C TYR A 948 14.68 -28.55 -14.36
N PRO A 949 13.66 -29.11 -15.05
CA PRO A 949 12.38 -28.43 -15.30
C PRO A 949 11.57 -28.07 -14.04
N CYS A 950 11.74 -28.85 -12.97
CA CYS A 950 11.14 -28.62 -11.66
C CYS A 950 11.88 -27.56 -10.82
N GLN A 951 12.95 -26.97 -11.38
CA GLN A 951 13.72 -25.90 -10.76
C GLN A 951 13.68 -24.64 -11.63
N SER A 952 13.61 -23.46 -11.01
CA SER A 952 13.81 -22.19 -11.70
C SER A 952 15.20 -21.63 -11.43
N PHE A 953 15.80 -20.95 -12.40
CA PHE A 953 17.05 -20.22 -12.21
C PHE A 953 16.95 -18.77 -12.69
N ASP A 954 17.79 -17.92 -12.11
CA ASP A 954 17.94 -16.50 -12.43
C ASP A 954 19.42 -16.13 -12.35
N LEU A 955 20.08 -16.05 -13.51
CA LEU A 955 21.45 -15.58 -13.63
C LEU A 955 21.44 -14.15 -14.16
N ARG A 956 21.89 -13.19 -13.37
CA ARG A 956 21.98 -11.79 -13.80
C ARG A 956 23.42 -11.33 -13.86
N ILE A 957 23.77 -10.63 -14.93
CA ILE A 957 25.08 -10.00 -15.14
C ILE A 957 24.85 -8.56 -15.60
N ARG A 958 25.31 -7.60 -14.80
CA ARG A 958 25.30 -6.17 -15.09
C ARG A 958 26.73 -5.61 -15.08
N MET A 959 27.06 -4.81 -16.09
CA MET A 959 28.37 -4.20 -16.23
C MET A 959 28.34 -2.85 -16.96
N ASP A 960 29.25 -1.96 -16.60
CA ASP A 960 29.60 -0.75 -17.36
C ASP A 960 30.88 -1.04 -18.15
N ILE A 961 30.83 -0.85 -19.47
CA ILE A 961 32.00 -0.91 -20.35
C ILE A 961 32.11 0.45 -21.03
N ASP A 962 33.08 1.26 -20.62
CA ASP A 962 33.39 2.57 -21.23
C ASP A 962 32.17 3.50 -21.41
N GLY A 963 31.25 3.52 -20.43
CA GLY A 963 30.03 4.34 -20.44
C GLY A 963 28.81 3.68 -21.08
N TYR A 964 28.91 2.39 -21.42
CA TYR A 964 27.80 1.56 -21.89
C TYR A 964 27.42 0.55 -20.79
N TYR A 965 26.21 0.70 -20.25
CA TYR A 965 25.66 -0.19 -19.24
C TYR A 965 24.92 -1.35 -19.89
N TYR A 966 25.38 -2.57 -19.65
CA TYR A 966 24.76 -3.82 -20.08
C TYR A 966 24.14 -4.50 -18.87
N ASP A 967 22.92 -5.01 -18.99
CA ASP A 967 22.24 -5.78 -17.95
C ASP A 967 21.47 -6.94 -18.57
N TYR A 968 21.94 -8.15 -18.31
CA TYR A 968 21.40 -9.39 -18.87
C TYR A 968 20.94 -10.31 -17.75
N ARG A 969 19.69 -10.78 -17.83
CA ARG A 969 19.06 -11.69 -16.87
C ARG A 969 18.57 -12.95 -17.57
N TYR A 970 19.24 -14.07 -17.36
CA TYR A 970 18.94 -15.38 -17.93
C TYR A 970 18.02 -16.16 -17.01
N THR A 971 16.92 -16.68 -17.55
CA THR A 971 15.93 -17.49 -16.82
C THR A 971 15.53 -18.72 -17.63
N ASN A 972 14.74 -19.62 -17.04
CA ASN A 972 14.17 -20.78 -17.74
C ASN A 972 13.34 -20.42 -18.99
N THR A 973 12.98 -19.14 -19.21
CA THR A 973 12.10 -18.71 -20.30
C THR A 973 12.82 -17.89 -21.37
N GLY A 974 14.04 -17.43 -21.13
CA GLY A 974 14.79 -16.55 -22.03
C GLY A 974 15.72 -15.60 -21.29
N VAL A 975 16.17 -14.56 -21.97
CA VAL A 975 17.09 -13.54 -21.48
C VAL A 975 16.42 -12.17 -21.55
N ASP A 976 16.30 -11.48 -20.43
CA ASP A 976 15.98 -10.05 -20.44
C ASP A 976 17.30 -9.28 -20.62
N ALA A 977 17.39 -8.45 -21.67
CA ALA A 977 18.59 -7.72 -22.03
C ALA A 977 18.29 -6.22 -22.06
N GLN A 978 19.14 -5.44 -21.38
CA GLN A 978 19.06 -3.98 -21.35
C GLN A 978 20.41 -3.36 -21.70
N LEU A 979 20.36 -2.31 -22.51
CA LEU A 979 21.48 -1.43 -22.79
C LEU A 979 21.12 0.00 -22.39
N GLN A 980 22.03 0.70 -21.73
CA GLN A 980 21.93 2.12 -21.47
C GLN A 980 23.25 2.80 -21.82
N ILE A 981 23.19 3.85 -22.63
CA ILE A 981 24.34 4.69 -22.99
C ILE A 981 24.32 5.90 -22.05
N ARG A 982 25.49 6.29 -21.53
CA ARG A 982 25.63 7.51 -20.72
C ARG A 982 25.02 8.71 -21.47
N ASP A 983 24.03 9.36 -20.86
CA ASP A 983 23.26 10.50 -21.39
C ASP A 983 22.20 10.23 -22.49
N GLN A 984 21.79 8.97 -22.72
CA GLN A 984 20.70 8.62 -23.66
C GLN A 984 19.63 7.69 -23.05
N HIS A 985 18.54 7.47 -23.79
CA HIS A 985 17.44 6.59 -23.40
C HIS A 985 17.93 5.13 -23.30
N SER A 986 17.36 4.36 -22.37
CA SER A 986 17.67 2.93 -22.20
C SER A 986 16.78 2.06 -23.07
N ASP A 987 17.38 1.10 -23.77
CA ASP A 987 16.67 0.14 -24.60
C ASP A 987 16.62 -1.22 -23.90
N GLN A 988 15.42 -1.79 -23.75
CA GLN A 988 15.17 -3.10 -23.13
C GLN A 988 14.53 -4.05 -24.15
N THR A 989 14.94 -5.31 -24.16
CA THR A 989 14.37 -6.36 -24.99
C THR A 989 14.41 -7.73 -24.31
N ARG A 990 13.60 -8.68 -24.77
CA ARG A 990 13.60 -10.06 -24.29
C ARG A 990 13.96 -11.03 -25.41
N LEU A 991 15.04 -11.76 -25.21
CA LEU A 991 15.57 -12.75 -26.15
C LEU A 991 15.11 -14.15 -25.73
N PRO A 992 14.38 -14.90 -26.57
CA PRO A 992 13.92 -16.24 -26.22
C PRO A 992 15.08 -17.25 -26.23
N LYS A 993 14.95 -18.31 -25.43
CA LYS A 993 15.78 -19.52 -25.54
C LYS A 993 15.39 -20.33 -26.78
N TYR A 994 16.33 -21.10 -27.35
CA TYR A 994 16.12 -21.85 -28.60
C TYR A 994 16.91 -23.17 -28.58
N GLY A 995 16.69 -24.04 -29.57
CA GLY A 995 17.44 -25.30 -29.72
C GLY A 995 17.37 -26.23 -28.52
N CYS A 996 16.21 -26.34 -27.88
CA CYS A 996 16.05 -27.09 -26.63
C CYS A 996 15.96 -28.62 -26.84
N PHE A 997 16.64 -29.39 -25.98
CA PHE A 997 16.57 -30.86 -25.87
C PHE A 997 16.08 -31.27 -24.48
N ILE A 998 15.46 -32.45 -24.39
CA ILE A 998 15.12 -33.09 -23.11
C ILE A 998 15.87 -34.43 -23.01
N ASP A 999 16.66 -34.59 -21.96
CA ASP A 999 17.45 -35.80 -21.68
C ASP A 999 16.99 -36.44 -20.36
N ASP A 1000 17.00 -37.78 -20.29
CA ASP A 1000 16.89 -38.56 -19.04
C ASP A 1000 18.30 -38.98 -18.59
N GLN A 1001 18.84 -38.29 -17.58
CA GLN A 1001 20.16 -38.56 -17.04
C GLN A 1001 20.22 -39.84 -16.20
N CYS A 1002 19.08 -40.35 -15.70
CA CYS A 1002 19.05 -41.62 -14.98
C CYS A 1002 19.19 -42.82 -15.93
N LYS A 1003 18.64 -42.71 -17.14
CA LYS A 1003 18.62 -43.78 -18.16
C LYS A 1003 19.66 -43.59 -19.27
N GLY A 1004 20.29 -42.42 -19.36
CA GLY A 1004 21.24 -42.08 -20.43
C GLY A 1004 20.58 -41.99 -21.80
N THR A 1005 19.27 -41.70 -21.87
CA THR A 1005 18.47 -41.69 -23.10
C THR A 1005 17.95 -40.29 -23.43
N ASN A 1006 18.02 -39.89 -24.69
CA ASN A 1006 17.42 -38.65 -25.18
C ASN A 1006 15.91 -38.84 -25.37
N ILE A 1007 15.09 -38.01 -24.71
CA ILE A 1007 13.63 -38.07 -24.75
C ILE A 1007 13.10 -37.24 -25.92
N GLN A 1008 13.67 -36.07 -26.16
CA GLN A 1008 13.21 -35.15 -27.20
C GLN A 1008 14.38 -34.41 -27.85
N LYS A 1009 14.44 -34.47 -29.18
CA LYS A 1009 15.38 -33.70 -30.02
C LYS A 1009 14.75 -32.36 -30.41
N PRO A 1010 15.55 -31.29 -30.62
CA PRO A 1010 15.09 -30.01 -31.12
C PRO A 1010 14.60 -30.20 -32.54
N CYS A 1011 13.49 -29.54 -32.86
CA CYS A 1011 13.12 -29.32 -34.25
C CYS A 1011 13.86 -28.09 -34.77
N ALA A 1012 14.49 -28.23 -35.94
CA ALA A 1012 15.19 -27.18 -36.67
C ALA A 1012 14.56 -27.03 -38.05
N ASN A 1013 14.34 -25.80 -38.50
CA ASN A 1013 13.82 -25.48 -39.84
C ASN A 1013 14.94 -24.87 -40.69
N ASP A 1014 15.13 -25.37 -41.92
CA ASP A 1014 16.20 -24.94 -42.82
C ASP A 1014 15.85 -23.69 -43.66
N THR A 1015 14.73 -23.02 -43.40
CA THR A 1015 14.09 -22.10 -44.34
C THR A 1015 14.27 -20.61 -44.04
N LEU A 1016 15.36 -20.19 -43.38
CA LEU A 1016 15.59 -18.77 -43.09
C LEU A 1016 16.57 -18.15 -44.10
N VAL A 1017 16.13 -17.12 -44.82
CA VAL A 1017 16.95 -16.37 -45.80
C VAL A 1017 16.95 -14.90 -45.44
N ILE A 1018 18.12 -14.28 -45.38
CA ILE A 1018 18.31 -12.84 -45.16
C ILE A 1018 18.41 -12.15 -46.52
N LYS A 1019 17.59 -11.11 -46.75
CA LYS A 1019 17.74 -10.17 -47.86
C LYS A 1019 18.15 -8.80 -47.33
N ARG A 1020 18.84 -8.05 -48.18
CA ARG A 1020 19.26 -6.68 -47.92
C ARG A 1020 18.66 -5.75 -48.97
N GLU A 1021 17.99 -4.70 -48.54
CA GLU A 1021 17.69 -3.53 -49.39
C GLU A 1021 18.32 -2.30 -48.71
N THR A 1022 19.21 -1.61 -49.43
CA THR A 1022 19.99 -0.48 -48.92
C THR A 1022 20.71 -0.78 -47.60
N ASP A 1023 20.28 -0.19 -46.48
CA ASP A 1023 20.84 -0.34 -45.13
C ASP A 1023 19.94 -1.17 -44.21
N THR A 1024 18.88 -1.79 -44.75
CA THR A 1024 17.95 -2.62 -43.98
C THR A 1024 18.02 -4.08 -44.43
N PHE A 1025 18.10 -4.96 -43.44
CA PHE A 1025 18.04 -6.40 -43.59
C PHE A 1025 16.66 -6.89 -43.19
N TYR A 1026 16.12 -7.85 -43.93
CA TYR A 1026 14.84 -8.49 -43.62
C TYR A 1026 14.97 -9.98 -43.87
N PHE A 1027 14.19 -10.79 -43.16
CA PHE A 1027 14.06 -12.21 -43.48
C PHE A 1027 12.87 -12.41 -44.44
N VAL A 1028 12.92 -13.44 -45.29
CA VAL A 1028 12.07 -13.52 -46.51
C VAL A 1028 10.96 -14.55 -46.40
N THR A 1029 11.05 -15.49 -45.46
CA THR A 1029 10.25 -16.73 -45.46
C THR A 1029 9.88 -17.15 -44.04
N GLY A 1030 8.60 -17.47 -43.79
CA GLY A 1030 8.11 -18.10 -42.56
C GLY A 1030 7.29 -17.19 -41.63
N GLU A 1031 6.33 -17.79 -40.91
CA GLU A 1031 5.68 -17.15 -39.76
C GLU A 1031 6.44 -17.54 -38.49
N PHE A 1032 7.05 -16.55 -37.83
CA PHE A 1032 7.83 -16.77 -36.62
C PHE A 1032 7.25 -16.04 -35.42
N LYS A 1033 7.25 -16.72 -34.28
CA LYS A 1033 6.87 -16.19 -32.97
C LYS A 1033 7.87 -15.16 -32.46
N ALA A 1034 9.16 -15.34 -32.75
CA ALA A 1034 10.21 -14.42 -32.33
C ALA A 1034 11.39 -14.43 -33.32
N ILE A 1035 12.01 -13.27 -33.52
CA ILE A 1035 13.16 -13.07 -34.39
C ILE A 1035 14.14 -12.14 -33.70
N TYR A 1036 15.40 -12.56 -33.64
CA TYR A 1036 16.46 -11.72 -33.11
C TYR A 1036 17.71 -11.76 -34.00
N TRP A 1037 18.39 -10.62 -34.05
CA TRP A 1037 19.54 -10.31 -34.88
C TRP A 1037 20.77 -10.12 -33.99
N ILE A 1038 21.90 -10.67 -34.42
CA ILE A 1038 23.21 -10.48 -33.81
C ILE A 1038 24.14 -9.89 -34.87
N ALA A 1039 24.46 -8.61 -34.74
CA ALA A 1039 25.51 -7.95 -35.50
C ALA A 1039 26.84 -8.14 -34.75
N GLU A 1040 27.69 -9.03 -35.25
CA GLU A 1040 29.03 -9.24 -34.69
C GLU A 1040 29.82 -7.92 -34.72
N PHE A 1041 30.77 -7.70 -33.81
CA PHE A 1041 31.66 -6.52 -33.79
C PHE A 1041 30.98 -5.14 -33.63
N GLY A 1042 29.66 -5.08 -33.40
CA GLY A 1042 28.89 -3.84 -33.25
C GLY A 1042 28.55 -3.49 -31.80
N THR A 1043 28.24 -2.22 -31.54
CA THR A 1043 27.86 -1.72 -30.21
C THR A 1043 26.61 -0.84 -30.30
N PRO A 1044 25.42 -1.30 -29.87
CA PRO A 1044 25.11 -2.70 -29.55
C PRO A 1044 25.07 -3.60 -30.80
N GLY A 1045 25.46 -4.85 -30.61
CA GLY A 1045 25.45 -5.87 -31.64
C GLY A 1045 24.15 -6.68 -31.71
N PHE A 1046 23.00 -6.17 -31.25
CA PHE A 1046 21.77 -6.95 -31.12
C PHE A 1046 20.52 -6.18 -31.55
N GLY A 1047 19.52 -6.88 -32.09
CA GLY A 1047 18.21 -6.32 -32.44
C GLY A 1047 17.11 -7.38 -32.46
N THR A 1048 15.85 -6.96 -32.44
CA THR A 1048 14.69 -7.86 -32.49
C THR A 1048 13.67 -7.40 -33.52
N GLY A 1049 12.90 -8.33 -34.06
CA GLY A 1049 11.82 -8.05 -35.00
C GLY A 1049 12.14 -8.41 -36.45
N PRO A 1050 11.21 -8.12 -37.38
CA PRO A 1050 11.28 -8.65 -38.74
C PRO A 1050 12.35 -8.01 -39.63
N GLN A 1051 12.96 -6.92 -39.16
CA GLN A 1051 13.93 -6.12 -39.91
C GLN A 1051 15.06 -5.70 -38.99
N TYR A 1052 16.25 -5.48 -39.55
CA TYR A 1052 17.40 -4.94 -38.86
C TYR A 1052 18.06 -3.84 -39.71
N GLN A 1053 18.17 -2.62 -39.17
CA GLN A 1053 18.68 -1.47 -39.92
C GLN A 1053 20.09 -1.07 -39.43
N LEU A 1054 21.00 -0.79 -40.37
CA LEU A 1054 22.33 -0.26 -40.09
C LEU A 1054 22.31 1.27 -39.99
N ASP A 1055 23.00 1.80 -38.99
CA ASP A 1055 23.29 3.24 -38.88
C ASP A 1055 24.43 3.65 -39.82
N ALA A 1056 24.37 4.89 -40.35
CA ALA A 1056 25.35 5.48 -41.25
C ALA A 1056 26.75 5.66 -40.61
N ASN A 1057 26.84 5.69 -39.27
CA ASN A 1057 28.10 5.73 -38.53
C ASN A 1057 28.68 4.33 -38.24
N ASN A 1058 27.88 3.28 -38.39
CA ASN A 1058 28.31 1.90 -38.18
C ASN A 1058 28.98 1.40 -39.47
N ARG A 1059 30.30 1.57 -39.56
CA ARG A 1059 31.11 0.87 -40.57
C ARG A 1059 30.85 -0.62 -40.38
N MET A 1060 30.16 -1.24 -41.34
CA MET A 1060 29.72 -2.62 -41.26
C MET A 1060 30.80 -3.52 -40.68
N THR A 1061 30.32 -4.31 -39.74
CA THR A 1061 30.93 -5.50 -39.24
C THR A 1061 30.68 -6.61 -40.25
N GLU A 1062 31.67 -7.46 -40.47
CA GLU A 1062 31.72 -8.35 -41.64
C GLU A 1062 30.65 -9.48 -41.62
N LYS A 1063 29.87 -9.60 -40.53
CA LYS A 1063 28.94 -10.72 -40.28
C LYS A 1063 27.69 -10.30 -39.48
N LEU A 1064 26.51 -10.69 -39.98
CA LEU A 1064 25.21 -10.54 -39.30
C LEU A 1064 24.55 -11.92 -39.17
N ARG A 1065 23.99 -12.24 -38.00
CA ARG A 1065 23.25 -13.49 -37.76
C ARG A 1065 21.82 -13.19 -37.38
N VAL A 1066 20.87 -14.01 -37.81
CA VAL A 1066 19.49 -13.97 -37.36
C VAL A 1066 19.06 -15.35 -36.91
N ILE A 1067 18.29 -15.38 -35.83
CA ILE A 1067 17.71 -16.59 -35.29
C ILE A 1067 16.21 -16.33 -35.11
N ALA A 1068 15.42 -17.25 -35.64
CA ALA A 1068 13.97 -17.17 -35.65
C ALA A 1068 13.38 -18.41 -34.98
N ILE A 1069 12.30 -18.24 -34.23
CA ILE A 1069 11.58 -19.31 -33.53
C ILE A 1069 10.14 -19.29 -34.04
N ASP A 1070 9.65 -20.43 -34.54
CA ASP A 1070 8.29 -20.55 -35.03
C ASP A 1070 7.26 -20.75 -33.91
N ASN A 1071 5.99 -20.81 -34.28
CA ASN A 1071 4.88 -20.99 -33.33
C ASN A 1071 4.91 -22.34 -32.60
N ASN A 1072 5.62 -23.33 -33.13
CA ASN A 1072 5.77 -24.68 -32.57
C ASN A 1072 7.05 -24.82 -31.72
N GLY A 1073 7.84 -23.74 -31.59
CA GLY A 1073 9.09 -23.75 -30.84
C GLY A 1073 10.30 -24.29 -31.63
N CYS A 1074 10.13 -24.54 -32.93
CA CYS A 1074 11.23 -24.92 -33.81
C CYS A 1074 12.02 -23.68 -34.20
N TRP A 1075 13.33 -23.81 -34.29
CA TRP A 1075 14.22 -22.69 -34.53
C TRP A 1075 14.86 -22.80 -35.91
N ALA A 1076 15.15 -21.65 -36.50
CA ALA A 1076 15.90 -21.50 -37.74
C ALA A 1076 16.99 -20.45 -37.51
N TYR A 1077 18.12 -20.60 -38.20
CA TYR A 1077 19.18 -19.59 -38.18
C TYR A 1077 19.68 -19.29 -39.59
N ALA A 1078 20.12 -18.06 -39.81
CA ALA A 1078 20.76 -17.65 -41.04
C ALA A 1078 21.89 -16.67 -40.73
N GLU A 1079 22.90 -16.68 -41.58
CA GLU A 1079 24.04 -15.78 -41.48
C GLU A 1079 24.17 -15.01 -42.80
N TYR A 1080 24.39 -13.72 -42.71
CA TYR A 1080 24.75 -12.86 -43.82
C TYR A 1080 26.21 -12.46 -43.67
N LEU A 1081 27.01 -12.88 -44.65
CA LEU A 1081 28.41 -12.50 -44.78
C LEU A 1081 28.52 -11.47 -45.90
N ARG A 1082 29.19 -10.35 -45.62
CA ARG A 1082 29.54 -9.42 -46.70
C ARG A 1082 30.58 -10.11 -47.59
N ALA A 1083 30.28 -10.30 -48.87
CA ALA A 1083 31.27 -10.82 -49.82
C ALA A 1083 32.49 -9.89 -49.85
N ASN A 1084 33.69 -10.46 -49.63
CA ASN A 1084 34.94 -9.73 -49.84
C ASN A 1084 35.00 -9.30 -51.31
N GLY A 1085 35.11 -7.99 -51.53
CA GLY A 1085 35.65 -7.43 -52.78
C GLY A 1085 37.16 -7.45 -52.71
#